data_AF-A0A9X1NU19-F1
#
_entry.id   AF-A0A9X1NU19-F1
#
_cell.length_a   1.000
_cell.length_b   1.000
_cell.length_c   1.000
_cell.angle_alpha   90.00
_cell.angle_beta   90.00
_cell.angle_gamma   90.00
#
_symmetry.space_group_name_H-M   'P 1'
#
loop_
_entity.id
_entity.type
_entity.pdbx_description
1 polymer ?
#
loop_
_entity_poly.entity_id
_entity_poly.type
_entity_poly.pdbx_seq_one_letter_code
_entity_poly.pdbx_strand_id
1 'polypeptide(L)'
;MGYLADIIKSIWEDGPLGNPTQPSKPRIRNELAPAIESALVGATAGLVLAWDWAELQTKVGTRNGQPGRVEGPDAGTHTDTVLGGTVPNRGNYAWYAPTSKWRWISVIENFDNRLTQAEGDIDALEVSVAGVNDKIPALAGQKAVRYKMVTGLKRDQKYFGGVHEPGGIKTYAVGDTFEREFNPGCFVGWIRVDPSATEIGMRVVRRPLANGNGSPTGVVFPGVLSGDRTLQPITWSPIKDVLKDPGTTDQFQAAVVRYANQQQRWSPGFIYFSQLYARNAAGAFVDIKGIAYGATPVNADVNPLWQRGLYSSDPSITAGGEVVSGGMLAHAIMEATFLDGNPGAGNGVRANPYRVALDGPPKLFQADTVNGAWRFIMPKPSIDLWPDPLANTRGGFVELGIAKLSNANNFRYDVVSLSPVTGDILTYAGPERSGDASMFRPDNTGFARLGYFFVTGAGVEFIPTNDWNGFVRRGEEDRFAAWAAMFRNRLGPFLGLMRSSSAIRYMTYGDSIQAISNGETADWLVPNGTNRDRIEYLFGYGADARALVPRFDGPNGVNGHAKIASHWWMLEQLEKHYGCMFDVVNMSIGGTLVDTGTTGDGKPNALNPQRLNAAIALKPHVVEIHFGMNQRLDVDYYSKMRSLIQAFKAAGIIVIVHLCPLPNKFGGTTQDWWLFQVQEGIRACDDEGVAYVDPTLFSGTGREGAMGLSTTTACEANTSNHPGFTELKFRGLFTAAALTSII
;
A
#
# COMPACT_ATOMS: atom_id res chain seq x y z
N MET A 1 21.96 -10.52 55.20
CA MET A 1 20.79 -9.98 54.48
C MET A 1 21.10 -8.54 54.17
N GLY A 2 20.89 -8.09 52.94
CA GLY A 2 21.18 -6.75 52.46
C GLY A 2 21.91 -6.72 51.12
N TYR A 3 22.49 -7.83 50.63
CA TYR A 3 23.40 -7.79 49.48
C TYR A 3 22.71 -7.29 48.20
N LEU A 4 21.48 -7.72 47.95
CA LEU A 4 20.73 -7.26 46.78
C LEU A 4 20.26 -5.81 46.95
N ALA A 5 19.75 -5.46 48.13
CA ALA A 5 19.37 -4.08 48.44
C ALA A 5 20.56 -3.12 48.38
N ASP A 6 21.74 -3.55 48.80
CA ASP A 6 22.98 -2.77 48.82
C ASP A 6 23.55 -2.62 47.40
N ILE A 7 23.47 -3.66 46.56
CA ILE A 7 23.76 -3.55 45.12
C ILE A 7 22.81 -2.55 44.44
N ILE A 8 21.51 -2.61 44.73
CA ILE A 8 20.55 -1.69 44.13
C ILE A 8 20.82 -0.25 44.60
N LYS A 9 21.18 -0.05 45.87
CA LYS A 9 21.58 1.26 46.39
C LYS A 9 22.86 1.80 45.74
N SER A 10 23.83 0.94 45.42
CA SER A 10 25.09 1.35 44.79
C SER A 10 24.97 1.62 43.28
N ILE A 11 24.09 0.90 42.58
CA ILE A 11 23.81 1.16 41.16
C ILE A 11 22.93 2.41 41.00
N TRP A 12 22.07 2.69 41.98
CA TRP A 12 21.07 3.76 41.93
C TRP A 12 21.34 4.87 42.94
N GLU A 13 22.58 5.34 43.00
CA GLU A 13 22.97 6.48 43.84
C GLU A 13 22.16 7.75 43.50
N ASP A 14 22.17 8.73 44.40
CA ASP A 14 21.56 10.04 44.18
C ASP A 14 22.32 10.78 43.07
N GLY A 15 21.98 10.46 41.82
CA GLY A 15 22.46 11.17 40.64
C GLY A 15 22.11 12.67 40.72
N PRO A 16 22.70 13.49 39.84
CA PRO A 16 22.57 14.95 39.89
C PRO A 16 21.10 15.38 39.95
N LEU A 17 20.82 16.39 40.79
CA LEU A 17 19.49 16.92 41.17
C LEU A 17 18.55 17.26 39.99
N GLY A 18 19.05 17.26 38.75
CA GLY A 18 18.30 17.60 37.53
C GLY A 18 17.87 16.43 36.62
N ASN A 19 18.20 15.18 36.96
CA ASN A 19 17.75 14.02 36.17
C ASN A 19 16.32 13.57 36.55
N PRO A 20 15.56 12.95 35.63
CA PRO A 20 14.12 12.77 35.78
C PRO A 20 13.76 12.03 37.08
N THR A 21 12.75 12.56 37.76
CA THR A 21 12.22 12.12 39.07
C THR A 21 11.40 10.83 39.01
N GLN A 22 11.33 10.16 37.85
CA GLN A 22 10.56 8.94 37.65
C GLN A 22 11.41 7.79 37.05
N PRO A 23 11.31 6.57 37.60
CA PRO A 23 10.63 6.22 38.86
C PRO A 23 11.33 6.80 40.10
N SER A 24 10.58 6.96 41.20
CA SER A 24 11.10 7.53 42.46
C SER A 24 12.26 6.69 43.01
N LYS A 25 13.49 7.20 42.86
CA LYS A 25 14.71 6.52 43.32
C LYS A 25 14.67 6.19 44.82
N PRO A 26 14.17 7.06 45.72
CA PRO A 26 14.00 6.70 47.12
C PRO A 26 13.07 5.52 47.33
N ARG A 27 11.94 5.45 46.59
CA ARG A 27 11.01 4.31 46.69
C ARG A 27 11.64 3.01 46.19
N ILE A 28 12.40 3.06 45.10
CA ILE A 28 13.12 1.87 44.60
C ILE A 28 14.12 1.37 45.64
N ARG A 29 14.93 2.26 46.22
CA ARG A 29 15.97 1.89 47.20
C ARG A 29 15.43 1.46 48.55
N ASN A 30 14.41 2.15 49.06
CA ASN A 30 13.97 2.01 50.44
C ASN A 30 12.72 1.15 50.60
N GLU A 31 11.90 1.00 49.54
CA GLU A 31 10.68 0.20 49.58
C GLU A 31 10.83 -1.06 48.72
N LEU A 32 11.15 -0.91 47.44
CA LEU A 32 11.12 -2.03 46.48
C LEU A 32 12.28 -3.00 46.68
N ALA A 33 13.52 -2.51 46.79
CA ALA A 33 14.70 -3.36 46.90
C ALA A 33 14.67 -4.26 48.17
N PRO A 34 14.32 -3.74 49.37
CA PRO A 34 14.13 -4.58 50.54
C PRO A 34 12.96 -5.56 50.40
N ALA A 35 11.88 -5.17 49.73
CA ALA A 35 10.74 -6.07 49.49
C ALA A 35 11.11 -7.25 48.57
N ILE A 36 11.84 -6.98 47.47
CA ILE A 36 12.34 -8.02 46.55
C ILE A 36 13.30 -8.96 47.27
N GLU A 37 14.25 -8.42 48.04
CA GLU A 37 15.21 -9.25 48.77
C GLU A 37 14.49 -10.11 49.83
N SER A 38 13.54 -9.55 50.58
CA SER A 38 12.74 -10.34 51.54
C SER A 38 11.93 -11.43 50.84
N ALA A 39 11.37 -11.17 49.66
CA ALA A 39 10.63 -12.18 48.90
C ALA A 39 11.53 -13.30 48.38
N LEU A 40 12.72 -12.97 47.86
CA LEU A 40 13.72 -13.95 47.42
C LEU A 40 14.22 -14.82 48.58
N VAL A 41 14.59 -14.19 49.70
CA VAL A 41 15.02 -14.90 50.91
C VAL A 41 13.90 -15.79 51.46
N GLY A 42 12.66 -15.33 51.41
CA GLY A 42 11.47 -16.12 51.72
C GLY A 42 11.33 -17.33 50.80
N ALA A 43 11.43 -17.14 49.49
CA ALA A 43 11.33 -18.22 48.49
C ALA A 43 12.41 -19.30 48.69
N THR A 44 13.64 -18.93 49.09
CA THR A 44 14.70 -19.92 49.37
C THR A 44 14.40 -20.83 50.57
N ALA A 45 13.44 -20.49 51.43
CA ALA A 45 13.01 -21.36 52.53
C ALA A 45 12.11 -22.53 52.06
N GLY A 46 11.74 -22.55 50.78
CA GLY A 46 10.91 -23.60 50.19
C GLY A 46 9.41 -23.37 50.37
N LEU A 47 8.65 -23.95 49.45
CA LEU A 47 7.19 -23.91 49.45
C LEU A 47 6.62 -24.83 50.53
N VAL A 48 5.73 -24.31 51.37
CA VAL A 48 4.94 -25.10 52.32
C VAL A 48 3.60 -25.47 51.68
N LEU A 49 3.44 -26.73 51.30
CA LEU A 49 2.16 -27.26 50.81
C LEU A 49 1.30 -27.72 51.98
N ALA A 50 0.01 -27.47 51.90
CA ALA A 50 -1.02 -27.97 52.82
C ALA A 50 -2.26 -28.40 52.02
N TRP A 51 -3.01 -29.35 52.55
CA TRP A 51 -4.25 -29.83 51.93
C TRP A 51 -5.41 -28.86 52.17
N ASP A 52 -5.51 -28.30 53.36
CA ASP A 52 -6.54 -27.31 53.73
C ASP A 52 -5.93 -26.15 54.54
N TRP A 53 -6.73 -25.10 54.80
CA TRP A 53 -6.27 -23.96 55.60
C TRP A 53 -5.93 -24.35 57.03
N ALA A 54 -6.70 -25.29 57.61
CA ALA A 54 -6.49 -25.75 58.99
C ALA A 54 -5.13 -26.42 59.17
N GLU A 55 -4.65 -27.15 58.17
CA GLU A 55 -3.31 -27.71 58.11
C GLU A 55 -2.27 -26.62 57.93
N LEU A 56 -2.45 -25.68 56.99
CA LEU A 56 -1.46 -24.63 56.73
C LEU A 56 -1.20 -23.76 57.97
N GLN A 57 -2.26 -23.36 58.69
CA GLN A 57 -2.12 -22.51 59.88
C GLN A 57 -1.33 -23.18 61.03
N THR A 58 -1.24 -24.51 61.05
CA THR A 58 -0.42 -25.23 62.05
C THR A 58 1.07 -25.24 61.69
N LYS A 59 1.41 -24.99 60.43
CA LYS A 59 2.80 -24.98 59.95
C LYS A 59 3.41 -23.61 60.22
N VAL A 60 4.52 -23.60 60.93
CA VAL A 60 5.28 -22.38 61.22
C VAL A 60 6.24 -22.11 60.06
N GLY A 61 6.09 -20.97 59.39
CA GLY A 61 7.09 -20.53 58.42
C GLY A 61 8.40 -20.15 59.09
N THR A 62 9.50 -20.40 58.39
CA THR A 62 10.87 -20.21 58.89
C THR A 62 11.44 -18.83 58.55
N ARG A 63 10.87 -18.12 57.57
CA ARG A 63 11.33 -16.80 57.10
C ARG A 63 10.19 -15.92 56.61
N ASN A 64 10.32 -14.60 56.79
CA ASN A 64 9.37 -13.64 56.23
C ASN A 64 9.31 -13.77 54.70
N GLY A 65 8.09 -13.83 54.14
CA GLY A 65 7.87 -14.04 52.71
C GLY A 65 8.00 -15.49 52.26
N GLN A 66 8.19 -16.48 53.14
CA GLN A 66 8.18 -17.89 52.75
C GLN A 66 6.83 -18.23 52.10
N PRO A 67 6.80 -18.84 50.91
CA PRO A 67 5.54 -19.16 50.25
C PRO A 67 4.86 -20.38 50.88
N GLY A 68 3.54 -20.30 50.99
CA GLY A 68 2.66 -21.39 51.41
C GLY A 68 1.52 -21.55 50.41
N ARG A 69 0.99 -22.76 50.23
CA ARG A 69 -0.12 -23.02 49.32
C ARG A 69 -1.06 -24.09 49.88
N VAL A 70 -2.35 -23.83 49.76
CA VAL A 70 -3.42 -24.80 50.04
C VAL A 70 -3.91 -25.38 48.72
N GLU A 71 -3.72 -26.68 48.48
CA GLU A 71 -4.02 -27.34 47.20
C GLU A 71 -5.27 -28.22 47.20
N GLY A 72 -5.74 -28.67 48.37
CA GLY A 72 -6.90 -29.55 48.48
C GLY A 72 -8.23 -28.82 48.23
N PRO A 73 -9.35 -29.58 48.24
CA PRO A 73 -10.70 -29.09 47.92
C PRO A 73 -11.32 -28.26 49.07
N ASP A 74 -10.53 -27.38 49.69
CA ASP A 74 -10.97 -26.49 50.76
C ASP A 74 -11.63 -25.23 50.16
N ALA A 75 -12.90 -25.38 49.78
CA ALA A 75 -13.74 -24.29 49.25
C ALA A 75 -14.24 -23.32 50.34
N GLY A 76 -13.76 -23.45 51.58
CA GLY A 76 -14.12 -22.58 52.68
C GLY A 76 -13.48 -21.19 52.59
N THR A 77 -13.80 -20.34 53.57
CA THR A 77 -13.14 -19.04 53.79
C THR A 77 -12.68 -18.93 55.23
N HIS A 78 -11.66 -18.11 55.47
CA HIS A 78 -11.20 -17.75 56.82
C HIS A 78 -10.89 -16.25 56.88
N THR A 79 -10.74 -15.72 58.08
CA THR A 79 -10.23 -14.36 58.27
C THR A 79 -8.71 -14.39 58.19
N ASP A 80 -8.14 -13.72 57.19
CA ASP A 80 -6.69 -13.52 57.08
C ASP A 80 -6.21 -12.87 58.37
N THR A 81 -5.37 -13.59 59.09
CA THR A 81 -4.94 -13.18 60.44
C THR A 81 -3.93 -12.02 60.45
N VAL A 82 -3.49 -11.57 59.28
CA VAL A 82 -2.60 -10.41 59.06
C VAL A 82 -3.37 -9.23 58.46
N LEU A 83 -4.24 -9.46 57.47
CA LEU A 83 -5.02 -8.41 56.79
C LEU A 83 -6.38 -8.11 57.44
N GLY A 84 -6.91 -9.05 58.24
CA GLY A 84 -8.20 -8.95 58.91
C GLY A 84 -9.42 -9.16 58.00
N GLY A 85 -9.23 -9.35 56.68
CA GLY A 85 -10.31 -9.59 55.72
C GLY A 85 -10.65 -11.08 55.56
N THR A 86 -11.89 -11.39 55.19
CA THR A 86 -12.29 -12.75 54.80
C THR A 86 -11.72 -13.11 53.43
N VAL A 87 -11.02 -14.24 53.34
CA VAL A 87 -10.37 -14.72 52.11
C VAL A 87 -10.67 -16.22 51.89
N PRO A 88 -10.59 -16.72 50.64
CA PRO A 88 -10.72 -18.15 50.37
C PRO A 88 -9.62 -18.96 51.05
N ASN A 89 -9.96 -20.16 51.54
CA ASN A 89 -8.99 -21.09 52.11
C ASN A 89 -8.02 -21.63 51.06
N ARG A 90 -8.50 -21.89 49.84
CA ARG A 90 -7.66 -22.28 48.70
C ARG A 90 -6.93 -21.07 48.11
N GLY A 91 -5.62 -21.17 47.95
CA GLY A 91 -4.82 -20.07 47.39
C GLY A 91 -3.35 -20.11 47.79
N ASN A 92 -2.65 -19.02 47.46
CA ASN A 92 -1.25 -18.79 47.84
C ASN A 92 -1.16 -17.84 49.04
N TYR A 93 -0.23 -18.15 49.92
CA TYR A 93 0.05 -17.45 51.15
C TYR A 93 1.53 -17.10 51.24
N ALA A 94 1.86 -16.10 52.05
CA ALA A 94 3.23 -15.80 52.47
C ALA A 94 3.31 -15.74 53.99
N TRP A 95 4.36 -16.32 54.56
CA TRP A 95 4.62 -16.23 55.98
C TRP A 95 4.98 -14.79 56.36
N TYR A 96 4.24 -14.22 57.31
CA TYR A 96 4.49 -12.89 57.85
C TYR A 96 5.14 -13.03 59.23
N ALA A 97 6.48 -12.94 59.24
CA ALA A 97 7.27 -13.17 60.45
C ALA A 97 6.92 -12.26 61.64
N PRO A 98 6.58 -10.96 61.45
CA PRO A 98 6.29 -10.07 62.59
C PRO A 98 5.14 -10.53 63.49
N THR A 99 4.17 -11.25 62.95
CA THR A 99 3.06 -11.82 63.75
C THR A 99 3.11 -13.35 63.81
N SER A 100 4.06 -13.97 63.12
CA SER A 100 4.18 -15.42 62.97
C SER A 100 2.89 -16.06 62.46
N LYS A 101 2.34 -15.50 61.37
CA LYS A 101 1.12 -15.99 60.73
C LYS A 101 1.22 -15.99 59.21
N TRP A 102 0.39 -16.79 58.55
CA TRP A 102 0.24 -16.77 57.09
C TRP A 102 -0.66 -15.62 56.65
N ARG A 103 -0.19 -14.87 55.66
CA ARG A 103 -0.91 -13.80 54.96
C ARG A 103 -1.33 -14.30 53.58
N TRP A 104 -2.58 -14.11 53.22
CA TRP A 104 -3.12 -14.43 51.90
C TRP A 104 -2.59 -13.46 50.83
N ILE A 105 -2.22 -14.00 49.67
CA ILE A 105 -1.69 -13.21 48.54
C ILE A 105 -2.68 -13.19 47.38
N SER A 106 -3.10 -14.37 46.91
CA SER A 106 -3.96 -14.50 45.72
C SER A 106 -4.51 -15.92 45.55
N VAL A 107 -5.62 -16.04 44.80
CA VAL A 107 -6.03 -17.32 44.18
C VAL A 107 -5.41 -17.40 42.78
N ILE A 108 -4.81 -18.53 42.41
CA ILE A 108 -4.61 -18.86 40.99
C ILE A 108 -5.95 -19.44 40.51
N GLU A 109 -6.94 -18.58 40.34
CA GLU A 109 -8.27 -18.95 39.84
C GLU A 109 -8.35 -18.90 38.30
N ASN A 110 -7.27 -18.47 37.66
CA ASN A 110 -7.29 -18.09 36.26
C ASN A 110 -6.91 -19.22 35.29
N PHE A 111 -6.50 -20.39 35.77
CA PHE A 111 -6.21 -21.52 34.87
C PHE A 111 -7.45 -22.36 34.60
N ASP A 112 -8.21 -22.73 35.63
CA ASP A 112 -9.41 -23.56 35.48
C ASP A 112 -10.50 -22.80 34.67
N ASN A 113 -10.73 -21.52 34.95
CA ASN A 113 -11.67 -20.70 34.19
C ASN A 113 -11.27 -20.52 32.72
N ARG A 114 -9.96 -20.40 32.44
CA ARG A 114 -9.45 -20.30 31.06
C ARG A 114 -9.52 -21.64 30.32
N LEU A 115 -9.37 -22.75 31.04
CA LEU A 115 -9.52 -24.09 30.47
C LEU A 115 -10.97 -24.35 30.08
N THR A 116 -11.94 -24.07 30.98
CA THR A 116 -13.36 -24.19 30.67
C THR A 116 -13.80 -23.27 29.53
N GLN A 117 -13.23 -22.06 29.43
CA GLN A 117 -13.50 -21.18 28.30
C GLN A 117 -12.92 -21.71 26.98
N ALA A 118 -11.71 -22.26 27.01
CA ALA A 118 -11.09 -22.88 25.84
C ALA A 118 -11.88 -24.12 25.35
N GLU A 119 -12.42 -24.92 26.27
CA GLU A 119 -13.31 -26.05 25.94
C GLU A 119 -14.58 -25.56 25.22
N GLY A 120 -15.22 -24.50 25.72
CA GLY A 120 -16.39 -23.91 25.05
C GLY A 120 -16.09 -23.31 23.67
N ASP A 121 -14.92 -22.70 23.49
CA ASP A 121 -14.48 -22.16 22.21
C ASP A 121 -14.21 -23.28 21.18
N ILE A 122 -13.67 -24.43 21.63
CA ILE A 122 -13.45 -25.61 20.78
C ILE A 122 -14.80 -26.18 20.30
N ASP A 123 -15.77 -26.35 21.21
CA ASP A 123 -17.11 -26.86 20.86
C ASP A 123 -17.80 -25.97 19.81
N ALA A 124 -17.70 -24.64 19.95
CA ALA A 124 -18.25 -23.70 18.98
C ALA A 124 -17.58 -23.79 17.60
N LEU A 125 -16.27 -24.08 17.58
CA LEU A 125 -15.52 -24.26 16.35
C LEU A 125 -15.92 -25.55 15.63
N GLU A 126 -16.10 -26.64 16.37
CA GLU A 126 -16.53 -27.93 15.81
C GLU A 126 -17.91 -27.83 15.14
N VAL A 127 -18.86 -27.14 15.78
CA VAL A 127 -20.18 -26.85 15.18
C VAL A 127 -20.06 -26.04 13.89
N SER A 128 -19.16 -25.05 13.86
CA SER A 128 -18.92 -24.23 12.66
C SER A 128 -18.31 -25.04 11.52
N VAL A 129 -17.36 -25.92 11.82
CA VAL A 129 -16.72 -26.81 10.84
C VAL A 129 -17.74 -27.81 10.28
N ALA A 130 -18.60 -28.38 11.12
CA ALA A 130 -19.69 -29.25 10.68
C ALA A 130 -20.64 -28.51 9.70
N GLY A 131 -21.03 -27.27 10.04
CA GLY A 131 -21.87 -26.45 9.16
C GLY A 131 -21.22 -26.05 7.83
N VAL A 132 -19.88 -26.00 7.76
CA VAL A 132 -19.15 -25.82 6.50
C VAL A 132 -19.13 -27.13 5.72
N ASN A 133 -18.85 -28.26 6.38
CA ASN A 133 -18.82 -29.58 5.74
C ASN A 133 -20.17 -29.96 5.12
N ASP A 134 -21.30 -29.60 5.75
CA ASP A 134 -22.63 -29.83 5.19
C ASP A 134 -22.90 -29.02 3.90
N LYS A 135 -22.20 -27.90 3.70
CA LYS A 135 -22.31 -27.06 2.51
C LYS A 135 -21.42 -27.53 1.35
N ILE A 136 -20.37 -28.32 1.63
CA ILE A 136 -19.44 -28.84 0.61
C ILE A 136 -20.14 -29.75 -0.41
N PRO A 137 -21.02 -30.70 -0.03
CA PRO A 137 -21.79 -31.51 -0.99
C PRO A 137 -22.73 -30.69 -1.87
N ALA A 138 -23.35 -29.63 -1.33
CA ALA A 138 -24.21 -28.73 -2.11
C ALA A 138 -23.41 -27.94 -3.17
N LEU A 139 -22.15 -27.63 -2.87
CA LEU A 139 -21.19 -27.04 -3.83
C LEU A 139 -20.66 -28.08 -4.82
N ALA A 140 -20.43 -29.32 -4.39
CA ALA A 140 -19.94 -30.42 -5.24
C ALA A 140 -21.01 -30.95 -6.22
N GLY A 141 -22.30 -30.84 -5.87
CA GLY A 141 -23.44 -31.20 -6.71
C GLY A 141 -23.75 -30.20 -7.82
N GLN A 142 -23.16 -29.01 -7.80
CA GLN A 142 -23.17 -28.11 -8.95
C GLN A 142 -22.28 -28.71 -10.04
N LYS A 143 -22.92 -29.44 -10.97
CA LYS A 143 -22.28 -29.96 -12.19
C LYS A 143 -21.32 -28.92 -12.75
N ALA A 144 -20.04 -29.29 -12.81
CA ALA A 144 -18.98 -28.53 -13.45
C ALA A 144 -19.36 -28.24 -14.90
N VAL A 145 -20.02 -27.11 -15.13
CA VAL A 145 -19.93 -26.39 -16.39
C VAL A 145 -18.44 -26.11 -16.53
N ARG A 146 -17.77 -26.80 -17.46
CA ARG A 146 -16.36 -26.58 -17.76
C ARG A 146 -16.18 -25.14 -18.23
N TYR A 147 -15.98 -24.23 -17.30
CA TYR A 147 -15.40 -22.93 -17.58
C TYR A 147 -13.95 -23.19 -17.92
N LYS A 148 -13.67 -23.24 -19.22
CA LYS A 148 -12.32 -23.00 -19.75
C LYS A 148 -11.85 -21.71 -19.08
N MET A 149 -10.83 -21.79 -18.21
CA MET A 149 -10.27 -20.61 -17.55
C MET A 149 -9.81 -19.64 -18.64
N VAL A 150 -10.63 -18.64 -18.88
CA VAL A 150 -10.22 -17.37 -19.48
C VAL A 150 -10.03 -16.46 -18.29
N THR A 151 -8.77 -16.16 -18.00
CA THR A 151 -8.34 -15.19 -17.00
C THR A 151 -9.07 -13.87 -17.22
N GLY A 152 -9.87 -13.44 -16.23
CA GLY A 152 -10.60 -12.18 -16.29
C GLY A 152 -11.56 -12.01 -15.12
N LEU A 153 -11.20 -11.12 -14.21
CA LEU A 153 -12.11 -10.48 -13.26
C LEU A 153 -13.24 -9.81 -14.05
N LYS A 154 -14.47 -10.33 -13.95
CA LYS A 154 -15.66 -9.65 -14.45
C LYS A 154 -16.28 -8.84 -13.33
N ARG A 155 -16.22 -7.51 -13.43
CA ARG A 155 -17.21 -6.64 -12.77
C ARG A 155 -18.39 -6.48 -13.73
N ASP A 156 -19.51 -7.13 -13.41
CA ASP A 156 -20.80 -6.89 -14.09
C ASP A 156 -21.34 -5.50 -13.71
N GLN A 157 -20.91 -4.44 -14.41
CA GLN A 157 -21.63 -3.16 -14.40
C GLN A 157 -22.75 -3.20 -15.45
N LYS A 158 -23.99 -3.46 -15.00
CA LYS A 158 -25.19 -3.22 -15.81
C LYS A 158 -25.52 -1.73 -15.78
N TYR A 159 -25.20 -1.02 -16.85
CA TYR A 159 -25.73 0.33 -17.11
C TYR A 159 -27.20 0.22 -17.53
N PHE A 160 -28.13 0.71 -16.71
CA PHE A 160 -29.52 0.92 -17.10
C PHE A 160 -29.72 2.40 -17.42
N GLY A 161 -29.68 2.74 -18.72
CA GLY A 161 -30.31 3.96 -19.25
C GLY A 161 -31.74 3.64 -19.65
N GLY A 162 -32.69 4.50 -19.27
CA GLY A 162 -34.12 4.31 -19.53
C GLY A 162 -34.48 4.21 -21.02
N VAL A 163 -35.55 3.46 -21.29
CA VAL A 163 -36.08 3.15 -22.63
C VAL A 163 -37.14 4.17 -23.05
N HIS A 164 -37.08 4.64 -24.31
CA HIS A 164 -38.20 4.87 -25.24
C HIS A 164 -37.59 5.01 -26.66
N GLU A 165 -38.01 4.27 -27.70
CA GLU A 165 -39.34 4.26 -28.35
C GLU A 165 -39.74 2.87 -28.93
N PRO A 166 -41.05 2.64 -29.21
CA PRO A 166 -41.55 1.41 -29.82
C PRO A 166 -41.45 1.47 -31.34
N GLY A 167 -40.48 0.78 -31.93
CA GLY A 167 -40.36 0.72 -33.38
C GLY A 167 -39.29 -0.26 -33.88
N GLY A 168 -39.43 -1.55 -33.60
CA GLY A 168 -38.86 -2.68 -34.38
C GLY A 168 -37.35 -2.70 -34.74
N ILE A 169 -36.53 -1.80 -34.21
CA ILE A 169 -35.13 -1.60 -34.63
C ILE A 169 -34.18 -2.02 -33.51
N LYS A 170 -33.21 -2.87 -33.86
CA LYS A 170 -32.24 -3.45 -32.92
C LYS A 170 -31.07 -2.49 -32.72
N THR A 171 -30.74 -2.22 -31.46
CA THR A 171 -29.60 -1.38 -31.05
C THR A 171 -28.58 -2.26 -30.34
N TYR A 172 -27.28 -2.12 -30.66
CA TYR A 172 -26.21 -2.90 -30.04
C TYR A 172 -25.25 -1.96 -29.27
N ALA A 173 -24.78 -2.39 -28.08
CA ALA A 173 -23.72 -1.68 -27.34
C ALA A 173 -22.46 -2.51 -27.31
N VAL A 174 -21.34 -1.81 -27.25
CA VAL A 174 -20.03 -2.37 -26.95
C VAL A 174 -19.41 -1.46 -25.88
N GLY A 175 -18.78 -2.01 -24.85
CA GLY A 175 -18.12 -1.27 -23.76
C GLY A 175 -16.84 -2.00 -23.32
N ASP A 176 -15.82 -1.27 -22.85
CA ASP A 176 -14.69 -1.85 -22.10
C ASP A 176 -14.21 -0.92 -20.98
N THR A 177 -13.57 -1.53 -19.97
CA THR A 177 -12.93 -0.92 -18.81
C THR A 177 -11.42 -1.02 -18.96
N PHE A 178 -10.71 0.09 -18.81
CA PHE A 178 -9.25 0.13 -18.95
C PHE A 178 -8.55 -0.46 -17.72
N GLU A 179 -8.04 -1.69 -17.83
CA GLU A 179 -7.11 -2.27 -16.84
C GLU A 179 -5.84 -2.79 -17.54
N ARG A 180 -4.70 -2.13 -17.23
CA ARG A 180 -3.28 -2.38 -17.60
C ARG A 180 -2.71 -1.67 -18.83
N GLU A 181 -1.38 -1.53 -18.73
CA GLU A 181 -0.37 -0.97 -19.65
C GLU A 181 -0.78 -0.89 -21.11
N PHE A 182 -0.52 0.27 -21.73
CA PHE A 182 -0.80 0.61 -23.13
C PHE A 182 -0.48 -0.53 -24.12
N ASN A 183 -1.48 -1.39 -24.37
CA ASN A 183 -1.49 -2.37 -25.42
C ASN A 183 -2.85 -2.27 -26.14
N PRO A 184 -3.01 -1.33 -27.08
CA PRO A 184 -4.30 -1.08 -27.73
C PRO A 184 -4.60 -2.24 -28.68
N GLY A 185 -5.56 -3.10 -28.29
CA GLY A 185 -5.92 -4.32 -29.01
C GLY A 185 -7.42 -4.50 -29.29
N CYS A 186 -8.28 -3.56 -28.89
CA CYS A 186 -9.72 -3.62 -29.12
C CYS A 186 -10.31 -2.21 -29.31
N PHE A 187 -11.27 -2.10 -30.23
CA PHE A 187 -12.05 -0.88 -30.48
C PHE A 187 -13.50 -1.11 -30.10
N VAL A 188 -14.14 -0.07 -29.55
CA VAL A 188 -15.48 -0.14 -29.00
C VAL A 188 -16.23 1.17 -29.31
N GLY A 189 -17.37 1.08 -30.00
CA GLY A 189 -18.23 2.22 -30.35
C GLY A 189 -19.68 1.81 -30.55
N TRP A 190 -20.61 2.76 -30.39
CA TRP A 190 -22.04 2.55 -30.62
C TRP A 190 -22.32 2.65 -32.11
N ILE A 191 -22.77 1.56 -32.73
CA ILE A 191 -23.16 1.56 -34.14
C ILE A 191 -24.57 1.02 -34.26
N ARG A 192 -25.40 1.65 -35.09
CA ARG A 192 -26.61 0.99 -35.61
C ARG A 192 -26.26 0.42 -36.96
N VAL A 193 -26.54 -0.85 -37.14
CA VAL A 193 -26.29 -1.54 -38.40
C VAL A 193 -27.63 -1.92 -38.99
N ASP A 194 -27.76 -1.85 -40.31
CA ASP A 194 -28.95 -2.31 -41.01
C ASP A 194 -29.36 -3.73 -40.54
N PRO A 195 -30.66 -3.98 -40.27
CA PRO A 195 -31.13 -5.30 -39.79
C PRO A 195 -30.79 -6.46 -40.73
N SER A 196 -30.51 -6.21 -42.00
CA SER A 196 -30.09 -7.21 -42.98
C SER A 196 -28.59 -7.58 -42.90
N ALA A 197 -27.80 -6.88 -42.10
CA ALA A 197 -26.38 -7.17 -41.93
C ALA A 197 -26.18 -8.54 -41.27
N THR A 198 -25.26 -9.33 -41.85
CA THR A 198 -24.86 -10.64 -41.32
C THR A 198 -23.40 -10.69 -40.90
N GLU A 199 -22.58 -9.75 -41.39
CA GLU A 199 -21.16 -9.64 -41.04
C GLU A 199 -20.77 -8.17 -40.81
N ILE A 200 -19.83 -7.96 -39.90
CA ILE A 200 -19.17 -6.68 -39.64
C ILE A 200 -17.69 -6.79 -39.98
N GLY A 201 -17.14 -5.77 -40.61
CA GLY A 201 -15.75 -5.68 -41.02
C GLY A 201 -15.05 -4.50 -40.36
N MET A 202 -13.79 -4.67 -39.94
CA MET A 202 -12.96 -3.56 -39.47
C MET A 202 -11.65 -3.47 -40.26
N ARG A 203 -11.30 -2.28 -40.70
CA ARG A 203 -10.01 -1.92 -41.29
C ARG A 203 -9.33 -0.87 -40.44
N VAL A 204 -8.02 -0.97 -40.25
CA VAL A 204 -7.25 0.06 -39.54
C VAL A 204 -6.14 0.64 -40.40
N VAL A 205 -6.10 1.96 -40.44
CA VAL A 205 -5.15 2.75 -41.22
C VAL A 205 -4.42 3.71 -40.28
N ARG A 206 -3.10 3.85 -40.42
CA ARG A 206 -2.35 4.94 -39.81
C ARG A 206 -2.01 6.01 -40.83
N ARG A 207 -1.91 7.26 -40.39
CA ARG A 207 -1.52 8.44 -41.16
C ARG A 207 -0.46 9.22 -40.39
N PRO A 208 0.62 9.70 -41.01
CA PRO A 208 1.55 10.60 -40.34
C PRO A 208 0.82 11.85 -39.83
N LEU A 209 1.09 12.29 -38.60
CA LEU A 209 0.44 13.47 -38.00
C LEU A 209 0.69 14.75 -38.82
N ALA A 210 1.85 14.84 -39.48
CA ALA A 210 2.19 15.90 -40.42
C ALA A 210 1.20 16.01 -41.61
N ASN A 211 0.52 14.91 -41.96
CA ASN A 211 -0.50 14.87 -43.00
C ASN A 211 -1.93 15.07 -42.44
N GLY A 212 -2.07 15.39 -41.16
CA GLY A 212 -3.34 15.67 -40.48
C GLY A 212 -3.89 17.07 -40.72
N ASN A 213 -3.08 17.99 -41.26
CA ASN A 213 -3.46 19.38 -41.49
C ASN A 213 -3.59 19.66 -42.99
N GLY A 214 -4.77 20.11 -43.43
CA GLY A 214 -4.92 20.63 -44.79
C GLY A 214 -6.21 21.38 -45.08
N SER A 215 -7.36 20.97 -44.55
CA SER A 215 -8.60 21.71 -44.81
C SER A 215 -9.64 21.52 -43.70
N PRO A 216 -10.18 22.61 -43.11
CA PRO A 216 -11.34 22.52 -42.23
C PRO A 216 -12.62 22.08 -42.96
N THR A 217 -12.62 21.99 -44.30
CA THR A 217 -13.83 21.79 -45.10
C THR A 217 -13.82 20.55 -46.01
N GLY A 218 -12.74 19.73 -46.00
CA GLY A 218 -12.64 18.52 -46.84
C GLY A 218 -12.23 17.28 -46.04
N VAL A 219 -13.13 16.31 -45.91
CA VAL A 219 -12.81 15.00 -45.30
C VAL A 219 -12.05 14.15 -46.32
N VAL A 220 -10.75 13.94 -46.11
CA VAL A 220 -9.96 13.00 -46.92
C VAL A 220 -9.93 11.63 -46.26
N PHE A 221 -10.54 10.64 -46.93
CA PHE A 221 -10.65 9.26 -46.44
C PHE A 221 -9.27 8.64 -46.08
N PRO A 222 -9.19 7.86 -44.98
CA PRO A 222 -8.02 7.09 -44.61
C PRO A 222 -7.63 6.07 -45.68
N GLY A 223 -6.34 6.05 -46.04
CA GLY A 223 -5.77 5.18 -47.06
C GLY A 223 -5.59 5.85 -48.42
N VAL A 224 -5.92 7.13 -48.56
CA VAL A 224 -5.84 7.88 -49.82
C VAL A 224 -4.61 8.80 -49.87
N LEU A 225 -4.17 9.34 -48.74
CA LEU A 225 -3.03 10.26 -48.71
C LEU A 225 -1.69 9.53 -48.79
N SER A 226 -0.70 10.16 -49.43
CA SER A 226 0.68 9.68 -49.40
C SER A 226 1.17 9.53 -47.95
N GLY A 227 1.69 8.36 -47.61
CA GLY A 227 2.11 8.02 -46.24
C GLY A 227 1.04 7.33 -45.39
N ASP A 228 -0.22 7.29 -45.82
CA ASP A 228 -1.22 6.42 -45.18
C ASP A 228 -0.79 4.96 -45.34
N ARG A 229 -0.84 4.19 -44.25
CA ARG A 229 -0.51 2.77 -44.24
C ARG A 229 -1.65 1.99 -43.63
N THR A 230 -2.22 1.07 -44.40
CA THR A 230 -3.16 0.08 -43.86
C THR A 230 -2.40 -0.86 -42.94
N LEU A 231 -2.72 -0.82 -41.64
CA LEU A 231 -2.15 -1.69 -40.63
C LEU A 231 -2.90 -3.02 -40.54
N GLN A 232 -4.22 -2.95 -40.75
CA GLN A 232 -5.09 -4.12 -40.80
C GLN A 232 -6.06 -3.99 -41.99
N PRO A 233 -6.05 -4.91 -42.97
CA PRO A 233 -7.07 -4.97 -43.99
C PRO A 233 -8.44 -5.35 -43.38
N ILE A 234 -9.53 -5.14 -44.12
CA ILE A 234 -10.89 -5.44 -43.63
C ILE A 234 -10.94 -6.91 -43.15
N THR A 235 -11.14 -7.08 -41.84
CA THR A 235 -11.34 -8.40 -41.24
C THR A 235 -12.83 -8.56 -40.97
N TRP A 236 -13.48 -9.45 -41.72
CA TRP A 236 -14.91 -9.74 -41.58
C TRP A 236 -15.15 -10.71 -40.44
N SER A 237 -16.17 -10.44 -39.64
CA SER A 237 -16.64 -11.28 -38.56
C SER A 237 -18.15 -11.42 -38.66
N PRO A 238 -18.71 -12.64 -38.65
CA PRO A 238 -20.15 -12.83 -38.60
C PRO A 238 -20.72 -12.14 -37.37
N ILE A 239 -21.78 -11.35 -37.54
CA ILE A 239 -22.40 -10.59 -36.46
C ILE A 239 -22.78 -11.52 -35.30
N LYS A 240 -23.27 -12.73 -35.63
CA LYS A 240 -23.58 -13.78 -34.66
C LYS A 240 -22.38 -14.30 -33.85
N ASP A 241 -21.16 -14.16 -34.36
CA ASP A 241 -19.93 -14.65 -33.70
C ASP A 241 -19.30 -13.54 -32.83
N VAL A 242 -19.71 -12.29 -33.07
CA VAL A 242 -19.37 -11.14 -32.23
C VAL A 242 -20.45 -10.83 -31.19
N LEU A 243 -21.62 -11.50 -31.28
CA LEU A 243 -22.71 -11.43 -30.31
C LEU A 243 -22.84 -12.76 -29.55
N LYS A 244 -23.04 -12.73 -28.24
CA LYS A 244 -22.90 -13.94 -27.39
C LYS A 244 -24.12 -14.88 -27.41
N ASP A 245 -25.29 -14.44 -27.89
CA ASP A 245 -26.47 -15.29 -28.00
C ASP A 245 -27.36 -14.89 -29.21
N PRO A 246 -27.39 -15.66 -30.31
CA PRO A 246 -28.11 -15.28 -31.53
C PRO A 246 -29.64 -15.40 -31.41
N GLY A 247 -30.17 -15.94 -30.31
CA GLY A 247 -31.60 -16.27 -30.13
C GLY A 247 -32.43 -15.31 -29.28
N THR A 248 -31.83 -14.35 -28.56
CA THR A 248 -32.56 -13.40 -27.72
C THR A 248 -32.24 -11.96 -28.14
N THR A 249 -33.23 -11.28 -28.73
CA THR A 249 -33.04 -9.99 -29.41
C THR A 249 -33.08 -8.76 -28.52
N ASP A 250 -33.22 -8.94 -27.20
CA ASP A 250 -33.58 -7.86 -26.26
C ASP A 250 -32.51 -7.57 -25.19
N GLN A 251 -31.25 -7.96 -25.40
CA GLN A 251 -30.17 -7.59 -24.46
C GLN A 251 -28.90 -7.06 -25.15
N PHE A 252 -28.51 -5.86 -24.73
CA PHE A 252 -27.27 -5.15 -25.03
C PHE A 252 -26.01 -6.01 -24.78
N GLN A 253 -25.22 -6.35 -25.83
CA GLN A 253 -23.99 -7.15 -25.67
C GLN A 253 -22.88 -6.81 -26.69
N ALA A 254 -21.64 -6.81 -26.19
CA ALA A 254 -20.42 -6.28 -26.81
C ALA A 254 -19.77 -7.20 -27.87
N ALA A 255 -19.27 -6.58 -28.95
CA ALA A 255 -18.51 -7.20 -30.03
C ALA A 255 -17.01 -6.89 -29.90
N VAL A 256 -16.15 -7.91 -29.76
CA VAL A 256 -14.68 -7.75 -29.76
C VAL A 256 -14.10 -8.21 -31.10
N VAL A 257 -13.74 -7.27 -31.97
CA VAL A 257 -12.99 -7.58 -33.19
C VAL A 257 -11.50 -7.62 -32.85
N ARG A 258 -10.91 -8.81 -32.84
CA ARG A 258 -9.48 -8.99 -32.51
C ARG A 258 -8.59 -8.57 -33.68
N TYR A 259 -7.51 -7.88 -33.35
CA TYR A 259 -6.40 -7.66 -34.27
C TYR A 259 -5.71 -8.98 -34.61
N ALA A 260 -5.56 -9.28 -35.90
CA ALA A 260 -4.92 -10.51 -36.36
C ALA A 260 -3.38 -10.51 -36.17
N ASN A 261 -2.75 -9.33 -35.98
CA ASN A 261 -1.30 -9.19 -35.83
C ASN A 261 -0.92 -8.33 -34.61
N GLN A 262 -0.67 -8.97 -33.47
CA GLN A 262 -0.31 -8.32 -32.20
C GLN A 262 1.13 -7.78 -32.13
N GLN A 263 1.92 -7.85 -33.20
CA GLN A 263 3.35 -7.51 -33.16
C GLN A 263 3.71 -6.07 -33.58
N GLN A 264 2.77 -5.26 -34.07
CA GLN A 264 3.08 -3.87 -34.45
C GLN A 264 2.76 -2.90 -33.30
N ARG A 265 3.81 -2.41 -32.64
CA ARG A 265 3.72 -1.36 -31.61
C ARG A 265 3.26 -0.04 -32.24
N TRP A 266 2.33 0.64 -31.57
CA TRP A 266 1.86 1.97 -31.94
C TRP A 266 3.02 2.97 -31.73
N SER A 267 3.17 3.96 -32.61
CA SER A 267 4.31 4.88 -32.63
C SER A 267 3.81 6.33 -32.50
N PRO A 268 4.47 7.17 -31.69
CA PRO A 268 4.22 8.61 -31.67
C PRO A 268 4.34 9.22 -33.07
N GLY A 269 3.59 10.30 -33.34
CA GLY A 269 3.64 11.03 -34.61
C GLY A 269 2.71 10.50 -35.72
N PHE A 270 1.74 9.64 -35.38
CA PHE A 270 0.73 9.14 -36.32
C PHE A 270 -0.70 9.29 -35.77
N ILE A 271 -1.67 9.52 -36.67
CA ILE A 271 -3.11 9.42 -36.45
C ILE A 271 -3.56 8.03 -36.88
N TYR A 272 -4.48 7.41 -36.16
CA TYR A 272 -4.97 6.08 -36.48
C TYR A 272 -6.49 6.10 -36.70
N PHE A 273 -6.93 5.43 -37.75
CA PHE A 273 -8.31 5.41 -38.21
C PHE A 273 -8.83 3.98 -38.22
N SER A 274 -9.98 3.78 -37.58
CA SER A 274 -10.72 2.52 -37.62
C SER A 274 -11.96 2.71 -38.48
N GLN A 275 -11.99 2.01 -39.62
CA GLN A 275 -13.09 2.01 -40.55
C GLN A 275 -13.95 0.77 -40.32
N LEU A 276 -15.24 0.98 -40.09
CA LEU A 276 -16.21 -0.09 -39.89
C LEU A 276 -17.07 -0.26 -41.13
N TYR A 277 -17.33 -1.52 -41.47
CA TYR A 277 -18.14 -1.93 -42.60
C TYR A 277 -19.18 -2.94 -42.14
N ALA A 278 -20.33 -2.97 -42.80
CA ALA A 278 -21.32 -4.02 -42.60
C ALA A 278 -21.73 -4.57 -43.97
N ARG A 279 -22.03 -5.87 -44.03
CA ARG A 279 -22.59 -6.49 -45.24
C ARG A 279 -23.65 -7.52 -44.91
N ASN A 280 -24.59 -7.72 -45.83
CA ASN A 280 -25.66 -8.72 -45.72
C ASN A 280 -25.20 -10.11 -46.18
N ALA A 281 -26.11 -11.09 -46.12
CA ALA A 281 -25.81 -12.48 -46.49
C ALA A 281 -25.39 -12.66 -47.96
N ALA A 282 -25.79 -11.73 -48.83
CA ALA A 282 -25.38 -11.71 -50.24
C ALA A 282 -24.01 -11.05 -50.47
N GLY A 283 -23.34 -10.61 -49.39
CA GLY A 283 -22.05 -9.93 -49.45
C GLY A 283 -22.13 -8.45 -49.83
N ALA A 284 -23.33 -7.90 -50.04
CA ALA A 284 -23.51 -6.49 -50.36
C ALA A 284 -23.34 -5.62 -49.12
N PHE A 285 -22.60 -4.51 -49.24
CA PHE A 285 -22.45 -3.56 -48.14
C PHE A 285 -23.80 -2.95 -47.78
N VAL A 286 -24.04 -2.79 -46.48
CA VAL A 286 -25.28 -2.24 -45.93
C VAL A 286 -24.97 -1.13 -44.93
N ASP A 287 -25.94 -0.24 -44.73
CA ASP A 287 -25.72 0.98 -43.96
C ASP A 287 -25.35 0.72 -42.49
N ILE A 288 -24.39 1.50 -42.01
CA ILE A 288 -24.14 1.74 -40.59
C ILE A 288 -24.67 3.14 -40.26
N LYS A 289 -25.79 3.22 -39.54
CA LYS A 289 -26.44 4.49 -39.15
C LYS A 289 -26.11 4.86 -37.69
N GLY A 290 -26.03 6.16 -37.41
CA GLY A 290 -26.07 6.68 -36.04
C GLY A 290 -24.94 6.19 -35.13
N ILE A 291 -23.70 6.55 -35.46
CA ILE A 291 -22.64 6.54 -34.44
C ILE A 291 -22.95 7.70 -33.49
N ALA A 292 -23.25 7.41 -32.23
CA ALA A 292 -23.65 8.42 -31.26
C ALA A 292 -22.51 9.44 -31.06
N TYR A 293 -22.80 10.74 -31.27
CA TYR A 293 -21.89 11.83 -30.97
C TYR A 293 -21.61 11.87 -29.47
N GLY A 294 -20.43 11.40 -29.06
CA GLY A 294 -19.89 11.78 -27.76
C GLY A 294 -19.53 13.25 -27.84
N ALA A 295 -20.34 14.13 -27.26
CA ALA A 295 -20.04 15.55 -27.20
C ALA A 295 -18.79 15.77 -26.33
N THR A 296 -17.61 15.85 -26.96
CA THR A 296 -16.45 16.47 -26.32
C THR A 296 -16.54 17.98 -26.51
N PRO A 297 -16.24 18.79 -25.48
CA PRO A 297 -16.36 20.24 -25.55
C PRO A 297 -15.18 20.81 -26.36
N VAL A 298 -15.23 20.71 -27.68
CA VAL A 298 -14.16 21.19 -28.57
C VAL A 298 -14.75 22.14 -29.59
N ASN A 299 -14.26 23.39 -29.63
CA ASN A 299 -14.80 24.46 -30.47
C ASN A 299 -14.75 24.08 -31.96
N ALA A 300 -15.93 24.04 -32.60
CA ALA A 300 -16.15 23.57 -33.97
C ALA A 300 -15.61 24.52 -35.05
N ASP A 301 -15.22 25.74 -34.69
CA ASP A 301 -14.73 26.74 -35.65
C ASP A 301 -13.19 26.80 -35.71
N VAL A 302 -12.50 26.20 -34.72
CA VAL A 302 -11.05 26.41 -34.51
C VAL A 302 -10.23 25.13 -34.62
N ASN A 303 -10.78 23.98 -34.20
CA ASN A 303 -10.00 22.75 -34.10
C ASN A 303 -10.17 21.88 -35.35
N PRO A 304 -9.09 21.34 -35.96
CA PRO A 304 -9.20 20.44 -37.10
C PRO A 304 -10.05 19.22 -36.74
N LEU A 305 -10.86 18.76 -37.69
CA LEU A 305 -11.93 17.79 -37.45
C LEU A 305 -11.45 16.52 -36.73
N TRP A 306 -10.19 16.09 -36.93
CA TRP A 306 -9.65 14.86 -36.33
C TRP A 306 -9.43 14.96 -34.81
N GLN A 307 -9.35 16.17 -34.24
CA GLN A 307 -9.29 16.39 -32.78
C GLN A 307 -10.65 16.26 -32.09
N ARG A 308 -11.75 16.14 -32.86
CA ARG A 308 -13.12 16.10 -32.33
C ARG A 308 -13.61 14.69 -31.99
N GLY A 309 -12.80 13.67 -32.29
CA GLY A 309 -12.89 12.36 -31.65
C GLY A 309 -14.17 11.54 -31.91
N LEU A 310 -14.86 11.68 -33.05
CA LEU A 310 -15.80 10.69 -33.60
C LEU A 310 -16.38 11.23 -34.92
N TYR A 311 -16.54 10.40 -35.95
CA TYR A 311 -17.22 10.79 -37.19
C TYR A 311 -18.33 9.78 -37.52
N SER A 312 -19.49 10.27 -37.93
CA SER A 312 -20.39 9.50 -38.78
C SER A 312 -20.32 10.12 -40.17
N SER A 313 -20.36 9.31 -41.22
CA SER A 313 -20.62 9.83 -42.56
C SER A 313 -22.00 10.48 -42.53
N ASP A 314 -22.02 11.80 -42.64
CA ASP A 314 -23.21 12.52 -43.03
C ASP A 314 -23.57 12.08 -44.46
N PRO A 315 -24.82 11.68 -44.75
CA PRO A 315 -25.23 11.26 -46.09
C PRO A 315 -25.09 12.35 -47.17
N SER A 316 -24.68 13.58 -46.83
CA SER A 316 -24.52 14.69 -47.78
C SER A 316 -23.16 14.82 -48.49
N ILE A 317 -22.15 13.97 -48.20
CA ILE A 317 -20.85 14.01 -48.91
C ILE A 317 -20.79 12.90 -49.97
N THR A 318 -21.56 13.07 -51.03
CA THR A 318 -21.46 12.30 -52.28
C THR A 318 -20.54 13.02 -53.25
N ALA A 319 -19.24 12.74 -53.19
CA ALA A 319 -18.32 13.12 -54.25
C ALA A 319 -17.37 11.95 -54.56
N GLY A 320 -17.69 11.21 -55.62
CA GLY A 320 -16.77 10.28 -56.28
C GLY A 320 -17.07 8.80 -56.08
N GLY A 321 -18.17 8.31 -56.66
CA GLY A 321 -18.19 7.03 -57.38
C GLY A 321 -17.68 5.77 -56.66
N GLU A 322 -18.15 5.48 -55.45
CA GLU A 322 -18.33 4.13 -54.92
C GLU A 322 -19.27 4.26 -53.71
N VAL A 323 -20.41 3.55 -53.69
CA VAL A 323 -21.32 3.54 -52.55
C VAL A 323 -20.64 2.75 -51.43
N VAL A 324 -19.79 3.41 -50.66
CA VAL A 324 -19.19 2.85 -49.46
C VAL A 324 -20.05 3.30 -48.28
N SER A 325 -21.02 2.48 -47.88
CA SER A 325 -21.72 2.63 -46.62
C SER A 325 -20.83 2.20 -45.44
N GLY A 326 -19.71 2.91 -45.28
CA GLY A 326 -18.75 2.73 -44.18
C GLY A 326 -18.91 3.82 -43.14
N GLY A 327 -18.97 3.42 -41.87
CA GLY A 327 -18.82 4.35 -40.73
C GLY A 327 -17.33 4.53 -40.41
N MET A 328 -16.87 5.76 -40.23
CA MET A 328 -15.44 6.04 -40.01
C MET A 328 -15.20 6.60 -38.62
N LEU A 329 -14.34 5.96 -37.82
CA LEU A 329 -13.91 6.48 -36.53
C LEU A 329 -12.45 6.92 -36.62
N ALA A 330 -12.17 8.19 -36.35
CA ALA A 330 -10.81 8.72 -36.28
C ALA A 330 -10.40 8.89 -34.83
N HIS A 331 -9.21 8.40 -34.47
CA HIS A 331 -8.61 8.59 -33.17
C HIS A 331 -7.21 9.19 -33.36
N ALA A 332 -7.00 10.40 -32.83
CA ALA A 332 -5.64 10.83 -32.54
C ALA A 332 -5.26 10.25 -31.19
N ILE A 333 -4.22 9.42 -31.17
CA ILE A 333 -3.50 9.13 -29.92
C ILE A 333 -2.70 10.39 -29.64
N MET A 334 -3.34 11.39 -29.03
CA MET A 334 -2.61 12.46 -28.36
C MET A 334 -2.23 11.94 -26.98
N GLU A 335 -0.99 12.19 -26.54
CA GLU A 335 -0.63 12.12 -25.13
C GLU A 335 -1.72 12.84 -24.33
N ALA A 336 -2.55 12.08 -23.60
CA ALA A 336 -3.66 12.64 -22.87
C ALA A 336 -3.10 13.39 -21.65
N THR A 337 -3.01 14.71 -21.76
CA THR A 337 -3.01 15.59 -20.59
C THR A 337 -4.41 15.56 -20.01
N PHE A 338 -4.60 14.93 -18.83
CA PHE A 338 -5.89 14.93 -18.16
C PHE A 338 -6.19 16.32 -17.60
N LEU A 339 -7.24 16.96 -18.11
CA LEU A 339 -7.95 18.05 -17.44
C LEU A 339 -9.05 17.44 -16.57
N ASP A 340 -9.09 17.86 -15.31
CA ASP A 340 -10.03 17.43 -14.27
C ASP A 340 -11.50 17.39 -14.72
N GLY A 341 -12.18 16.26 -14.48
CA GLY A 341 -13.58 16.03 -14.83
C GLY A 341 -14.34 15.20 -13.79
N ASN A 342 -15.32 15.84 -13.17
CA ASN A 342 -16.22 15.42 -12.08
C ASN A 342 -16.96 14.07 -12.31
N PRO A 343 -17.02 13.11 -11.34
CA PRO A 343 -17.73 11.83 -11.54
C PRO A 343 -19.10 11.74 -10.84
N GLY A 344 -20.11 11.42 -11.67
CA GLY A 344 -21.51 11.19 -11.31
C GLY A 344 -21.79 10.00 -10.38
N ALA A 345 -23.06 9.88 -9.98
CA ALA A 345 -23.58 9.00 -8.93
C ALA A 345 -23.97 7.59 -9.44
N GLY A 346 -23.91 6.60 -8.54
CA GLY A 346 -24.49 5.27 -8.74
C GLY A 346 -24.28 4.33 -7.54
N ASN A 347 -25.38 3.85 -6.94
CA ASN A 347 -25.43 2.85 -5.86
C ASN A 347 -25.87 1.48 -6.41
N GLY A 348 -25.35 0.35 -5.87
CA GLY A 348 -25.99 -0.97 -6.02
C GLY A 348 -25.14 -2.25 -5.86
N VAL A 349 -24.94 -2.68 -4.61
CA VAL A 349 -24.95 -4.02 -3.96
C VAL A 349 -24.83 -5.34 -4.77
N ARG A 350 -23.88 -6.23 -4.34
CA ARG A 350 -24.10 -7.68 -4.04
C ARG A 350 -23.13 -8.18 -2.94
N ALA A 351 -23.64 -9.15 -2.16
CA ALA A 351 -23.26 -9.48 -0.79
C ALA A 351 -22.11 -10.49 -0.60
N ASN A 352 -21.35 -10.31 0.49
CA ASN A 352 -20.77 -11.38 1.31
C ASN A 352 -20.50 -10.82 2.74
N PRO A 353 -20.62 -11.64 3.80
CA PRO A 353 -20.95 -11.16 5.14
C PRO A 353 -19.74 -10.60 5.91
N TYR A 354 -20.03 -9.64 6.79
CA TYR A 354 -19.13 -8.92 7.71
C TYR A 354 -18.21 -7.86 7.08
N ARG A 355 -18.78 -6.71 6.73
CA ARG A 355 -18.04 -5.46 6.46
C ARG A 355 -18.75 -4.25 7.05
N VAL A 356 -17.99 -3.33 7.61
CA VAL A 356 -18.38 -1.92 7.65
C VAL A 356 -18.25 -1.42 6.21
N ALA A 357 -19.34 -1.40 5.46
CA ALA A 357 -19.38 -0.82 4.12
C ALA A 357 -19.63 0.68 4.25
N LEU A 358 -18.64 1.50 3.88
CA LEU A 358 -18.92 2.82 3.35
C LEU A 358 -19.35 2.60 1.90
N ASP A 359 -20.60 2.89 1.57
CA ASP A 359 -21.15 2.77 0.21
C ASP A 359 -20.45 3.78 -0.73
N GLY A 360 -19.29 3.39 -1.26
CA GLY A 360 -18.48 4.16 -2.22
C GLY A 360 -17.31 4.93 -1.59
N PRO A 361 -16.35 5.42 -2.40
CA PRO A 361 -15.35 6.39 -1.92
C PRO A 361 -16.11 7.57 -1.31
N PRO A 362 -15.69 8.11 -0.14
CA PRO A 362 -16.36 9.25 0.46
C PRO A 362 -16.40 10.38 -0.57
N LYS A 363 -17.60 10.61 -1.12
CA LYS A 363 -17.83 11.73 -2.02
C LYS A 363 -17.79 12.99 -1.17
N LEU A 364 -16.71 13.74 -1.31
CA LEU A 364 -16.56 15.07 -0.72
C LEU A 364 -17.55 15.99 -1.43
N PHE A 365 -18.78 16.08 -0.90
CA PHE A 365 -19.88 16.69 -1.65
C PHE A 365 -19.88 18.22 -1.66
N GLN A 366 -19.19 18.88 -0.74
CA GLN A 366 -19.08 20.34 -0.76
C GLN A 366 -18.07 20.77 0.28
N ALA A 367 -16.98 21.37 -0.17
CA ALA A 367 -16.21 22.27 0.66
C ALA A 367 -16.86 23.64 0.63
N ASP A 368 -17.76 23.92 1.55
CA ASP A 368 -18.25 25.29 1.74
C ASP A 368 -17.39 25.98 2.80
N THR A 369 -16.82 27.13 2.45
CA THR A 369 -16.00 27.94 3.37
C THR A 369 -16.94 28.79 4.22
N VAL A 370 -17.52 28.19 5.26
CA VAL A 370 -18.29 28.94 6.25
C VAL A 370 -17.36 29.26 7.43
N ASN A 371 -17.04 30.54 7.65
CA ASN A 371 -16.20 31.02 8.75
C ASN A 371 -14.73 30.50 8.77
N GLY A 372 -14.10 30.29 7.61
CA GLY A 372 -12.70 29.86 7.53
C GLY A 372 -12.45 28.40 7.89
N ALA A 373 -13.50 27.57 7.85
CA ALA A 373 -13.52 26.16 8.19
C ALA A 373 -13.94 25.31 6.99
N TRP A 374 -13.31 24.15 6.79
CA TRP A 374 -13.74 23.17 5.80
C TRP A 374 -14.69 22.17 6.45
N ARG A 375 -15.89 22.02 5.87
CA ARG A 375 -16.90 21.03 6.27
C ARG A 375 -16.76 19.78 5.42
N PHE A 376 -16.78 18.60 6.06
CA PHE A 376 -16.77 17.31 5.37
C PHE A 376 -18.05 16.55 5.68
N ILE A 377 -18.69 16.09 4.62
CA ILE A 377 -19.93 15.32 4.68
C ILE A 377 -19.64 13.92 4.17
N MET A 378 -19.84 12.90 5.01
CA MET A 378 -19.79 11.50 4.60
C MET A 378 -21.18 10.84 4.70
N PRO A 379 -21.48 9.85 3.85
CA PRO A 379 -22.65 8.99 4.05
C PRO A 379 -22.54 8.33 5.43
N LYS A 380 -23.63 8.31 6.21
CA LYS A 380 -23.65 7.59 7.50
C LYS A 380 -23.28 6.11 7.26
N PRO A 381 -22.22 5.59 7.91
CA PRO A 381 -21.88 4.18 7.81
C PRO A 381 -23.01 3.36 8.44
N SER A 382 -23.53 2.36 7.72
CA SER A 382 -24.43 1.38 8.30
C SER A 382 -23.58 0.33 9.02
N ILE A 383 -23.65 0.31 10.34
CA ILE A 383 -23.29 -0.87 11.12
C ILE A 383 -24.48 -1.83 11.01
N ASP A 384 -24.33 -2.88 10.21
CA ASP A 384 -25.32 -3.97 10.13
C ASP A 384 -25.26 -4.80 11.43
N LEU A 385 -26.00 -4.36 12.44
CA LEU A 385 -26.45 -5.23 13.52
C LEU A 385 -27.77 -5.88 13.06
N TRP A 386 -27.73 -7.16 12.71
CA TRP A 386 -28.90 -8.02 12.38
C TRP A 386 -30.04 -7.95 13.41
N PRO A 387 -31.26 -8.50 13.14
CA PRO A 387 -31.95 -8.66 11.87
C PRO A 387 -33.34 -7.99 11.97
N ASP A 388 -33.48 -6.77 11.46
CA ASP A 388 -34.81 -6.20 11.21
C ASP A 388 -34.83 -5.54 9.82
N PRO A 389 -35.95 -5.65 9.08
CA PRO A 389 -36.00 -5.27 7.68
C PRO A 389 -35.81 -3.76 7.55
N LEU A 390 -34.79 -3.36 6.78
CA LEU A 390 -34.41 -2.00 6.42
C LEU A 390 -35.61 -1.10 6.07
N ALA A 391 -36.15 -0.44 7.09
CA ALA A 391 -37.06 0.69 6.94
C ALA A 391 -36.22 1.94 6.64
N ASN A 392 -35.99 2.19 5.36
CA ASN A 392 -35.95 3.52 4.74
C ASN A 392 -35.13 4.68 5.35
N THR A 393 -34.06 4.44 6.12
CA THR A 393 -33.10 5.50 6.51
C THR A 393 -31.97 5.69 5.48
N ARG A 394 -32.30 5.69 4.18
CA ARG A 394 -31.38 6.19 3.14
C ARG A 394 -31.42 7.72 3.17
N GLY A 395 -30.43 8.37 3.77
CA GLY A 395 -30.28 9.83 3.64
C GLY A 395 -29.58 10.58 4.78
N GLY A 396 -29.06 9.91 5.80
CA GLY A 396 -28.29 10.59 6.83
C GLY A 396 -26.87 10.92 6.35
N PHE A 397 -26.57 12.19 6.14
CA PHE A 397 -25.20 12.69 6.05
C PHE A 397 -24.69 12.99 7.45
N VAL A 398 -23.45 12.60 7.76
CA VAL A 398 -22.79 12.96 9.02
C VAL A 398 -21.78 14.06 8.72
N GLU A 399 -21.93 15.21 9.38
CA GLU A 399 -20.90 16.25 9.40
C GLU A 399 -19.75 15.75 10.28
N LEU A 400 -18.57 15.58 9.68
CA LEU A 400 -17.39 15.01 10.34
C LEU A 400 -16.65 15.98 11.26
N GLY A 401 -17.14 17.21 11.33
CA GLY A 401 -16.53 18.31 12.04
C GLY A 401 -15.93 19.36 11.12
N ILE A 402 -15.39 20.39 11.77
CA ILE A 402 -14.73 21.54 11.18
C ILE A 402 -13.22 21.29 11.27
N ALA A 403 -12.55 21.09 10.13
CA ALA A 403 -11.10 21.25 10.10
C ALA A 403 -10.80 22.75 10.00
N LYS A 404 -10.27 23.33 11.07
CA LYS A 404 -9.68 24.68 11.00
C LYS A 404 -8.41 24.60 10.17
N LEU A 405 -8.29 25.47 9.18
CA LEU A 405 -7.06 25.65 8.40
C LEU A 405 -5.89 25.89 9.34
N SER A 406 -4.73 25.34 8.98
CA SER A 406 -3.50 25.64 9.69
C SER A 406 -3.00 27.05 9.34
N ASN A 407 -2.05 27.55 10.13
CA ASN A 407 -1.31 28.75 9.73
C ASN A 407 -0.64 28.53 8.36
N ALA A 408 -0.48 29.59 7.56
CA ALA A 408 -0.11 29.51 6.14
C ALA A 408 1.15 28.68 5.81
N ASN A 409 2.07 28.52 6.78
CA ASN A 409 3.33 27.77 6.63
C ASN A 409 3.36 26.44 7.41
N ASN A 410 2.24 26.08 8.06
CA ASN A 410 2.13 24.85 8.83
C ASN A 410 1.19 23.87 8.13
N PHE A 411 1.35 22.60 8.46
CA PHE A 411 0.46 21.54 8.07
C PHE A 411 0.32 20.52 9.20
N ARG A 412 -0.76 19.74 9.20
CA ARG A 412 -0.98 18.65 10.14
C ARG A 412 -1.77 17.52 9.52
N TYR A 413 -1.78 16.40 10.22
CA TYR A 413 -2.62 15.26 9.89
C TYR A 413 -3.67 15.08 10.98
N ASP A 414 -4.94 15.14 10.61
CA ASP A 414 -6.06 14.84 11.49
C ASP A 414 -6.52 13.41 11.18
N VAL A 415 -6.73 12.57 12.19
CA VAL A 415 -7.20 11.19 11.98
C VAL A 415 -8.72 11.16 11.95
N VAL A 416 -9.26 10.36 11.03
CA VAL A 416 -10.70 10.06 10.95
C VAL A 416 -10.90 8.60 11.27
N SER A 417 -11.71 8.30 12.28
CA SER A 417 -11.96 6.93 12.74
C SER A 417 -13.43 6.66 12.97
N LEU A 418 -13.82 5.40 12.90
CA LEU A 418 -15.15 4.91 13.23
C LEU A 418 -15.12 4.19 14.58
N SER A 419 -16.07 4.54 15.45
CA SER A 419 -16.38 3.79 16.67
C SER A 419 -16.99 2.44 16.31
N PRO A 420 -16.32 1.32 16.63
CA PRO A 420 -16.90 0.00 16.36
C PRO A 420 -18.11 -0.28 17.27
N VAL A 421 -18.24 0.44 18.39
CA VAL A 421 -19.33 0.25 19.37
C VAL A 421 -20.56 1.08 18.98
N THR A 422 -20.36 2.35 18.65
CA THR A 422 -21.47 3.30 18.43
C THR A 422 -21.75 3.59 16.96
N GLY A 423 -20.81 3.29 16.06
CA GLY A 423 -20.88 3.68 14.66
C GLY A 423 -20.62 5.17 14.42
N ASP A 424 -20.24 5.91 15.47
CA ASP A 424 -19.92 7.33 15.34
C ASP A 424 -18.59 7.52 14.61
N ILE A 425 -18.53 8.55 13.77
CA ILE A 425 -17.28 8.97 13.17
C ILE A 425 -16.65 10.04 14.07
N LEU A 426 -15.39 9.83 14.39
CA LEU A 426 -14.61 10.70 15.25
C LEU A 426 -13.45 11.28 14.45
N THR A 427 -13.16 12.55 14.69
CA THR A 427 -12.00 13.24 14.15
C THR A 427 -11.14 13.77 15.28
N TYR A 428 -9.83 13.56 15.17
CA TYR A 428 -8.87 14.06 16.15
C TYR A 428 -7.76 14.81 15.44
N ALA A 429 -7.58 16.08 15.81
CA ALA A 429 -6.61 16.93 15.18
C ALA A 429 -5.18 16.58 15.62
N GLY A 430 -4.26 16.53 14.66
CA GLY A 430 -2.83 16.45 14.94
C GLY A 430 -2.27 17.80 15.42
N PRO A 431 -1.01 17.83 15.87
CA PRO A 431 -0.32 19.10 16.08
C PRO A 431 0.02 19.74 14.74
N GLU A 432 -0.11 21.07 14.66
CA GLU A 432 0.42 21.85 13.53
C GLU A 432 1.94 21.87 13.55
N ARG A 433 2.54 21.63 12.37
CA ARG A 433 3.99 21.57 12.21
C ARG A 433 4.41 22.29 10.93
N SER A 434 5.59 22.92 10.95
CA SER A 434 6.20 23.56 9.77
C SER A 434 7.00 22.57 8.89
N GLY A 435 7.14 21.33 9.36
CA GLY A 435 7.86 20.18 8.78
C GLY A 435 7.44 18.93 9.56
N ASP A 436 7.80 17.72 9.15
CA ASP A 436 7.68 16.49 9.98
C ASP A 436 6.29 16.06 10.53
N ALA A 437 5.19 16.66 10.08
CA ALA A 437 3.84 16.33 10.55
C ALA A 437 3.51 14.84 10.42
N SER A 438 4.16 14.13 9.48
CA SER A 438 4.00 12.67 9.35
C SER A 438 4.39 11.87 10.60
N MET A 439 5.31 12.38 11.42
CA MET A 439 5.77 11.73 12.67
C MET A 439 4.81 11.94 13.83
N PHE A 440 3.95 12.95 13.77
CA PHE A 440 3.04 13.34 14.85
C PHE A 440 1.57 13.08 14.50
N ARG A 441 1.32 12.13 13.60
CA ARG A 441 -0.04 11.71 13.27
C ARG A 441 -0.73 11.15 14.51
N PRO A 442 -1.92 11.64 14.87
CA PRO A 442 -2.68 11.09 15.97
C PRO A 442 -3.05 9.62 15.68
N ASP A 443 -3.06 8.82 16.74
CA ASP A 443 -3.55 7.45 16.72
C ASP A 443 -4.76 7.33 17.64
N ASN A 444 -5.78 6.62 17.18
CA ASN A 444 -7.04 6.42 17.91
C ASN A 444 -7.19 4.93 18.23
N THR A 445 -6.46 4.50 19.25
CA THR A 445 -6.55 3.12 19.75
C THR A 445 -7.99 2.77 20.14
N GLY A 446 -8.46 1.59 19.72
CA GLY A 446 -9.84 1.14 19.93
C GLY A 446 -10.85 1.56 18.85
N PHE A 447 -10.44 2.39 17.87
CA PHE A 447 -11.29 2.83 16.76
C PHE A 447 -10.80 2.31 15.42
N ALA A 448 -11.72 2.05 14.49
CA ALA A 448 -11.36 1.65 13.12
C ALA A 448 -10.98 2.88 12.30
N ARG A 449 -9.68 3.05 11.99
CA ARG A 449 -9.21 4.19 11.19
C ARG A 449 -9.77 4.14 9.78
N LEU A 450 -10.46 5.21 9.38
CA LEU A 450 -10.96 5.40 8.03
C LEU A 450 -9.89 6.04 7.13
N GLY A 451 -9.19 7.04 7.65
CA GLY A 451 -8.15 7.74 6.91
C GLY A 451 -7.54 8.88 7.70
N TYR A 452 -6.82 9.74 6.97
CA TYR A 452 -6.31 11.00 7.49
C TYR A 452 -6.82 12.16 6.65
N PHE A 453 -7.07 13.30 7.29
CA PHE A 453 -7.10 14.59 6.63
C PHE A 453 -5.73 15.22 6.72
N PHE A 454 -5.11 15.48 5.59
CA PHE A 454 -3.93 16.34 5.51
C PHE A 454 -4.40 17.80 5.41
N VAL A 455 -4.17 18.57 6.46
CA VAL A 455 -4.67 19.94 6.63
C VAL A 455 -3.53 20.93 6.43
N THR A 456 -3.74 21.90 5.54
CA THR A 456 -2.81 23.00 5.24
C THR A 456 -3.52 24.34 5.37
N GLY A 457 -2.79 25.46 5.27
CA GLY A 457 -3.39 26.78 5.19
C GLY A 457 -4.19 27.02 3.90
N ALA A 458 -3.95 26.21 2.86
CA ALA A 458 -4.59 26.34 1.54
C ALA A 458 -5.81 25.42 1.37
N GLY A 459 -5.99 24.42 2.24
CA GLY A 459 -7.08 23.46 2.12
C GLY A 459 -6.79 22.13 2.82
N VAL A 460 -7.63 21.15 2.52
CA VAL A 460 -7.59 19.82 3.15
C VAL A 460 -7.67 18.72 2.09
N GLU A 461 -6.84 17.70 2.23
CA GLU A 461 -6.84 16.49 1.41
C GLU A 461 -7.25 15.29 2.26
N PHE A 462 -8.16 14.45 1.77
CA PHE A 462 -8.51 13.19 2.44
C PHE A 462 -7.68 12.03 1.88
N ILE A 463 -7.06 11.26 2.78
CA ILE A 463 -6.19 10.12 2.47
C ILE A 463 -6.85 8.85 3.02
N PRO A 464 -7.48 8.02 2.17
CA PRO A 464 -8.21 6.83 2.60
C PRO A 464 -7.25 5.71 2.99
N THR A 465 -7.17 5.36 4.28
CA THR A 465 -6.35 4.23 4.76
C THR A 465 -7.16 2.94 4.92
N ASN A 466 -8.50 3.03 4.95
CA ASN A 466 -9.40 1.90 5.09
C ASN A 466 -9.34 0.91 3.91
N ASP A 467 -8.92 1.37 2.74
CA ASP A 467 -8.66 0.54 1.55
C ASP A 467 -7.44 -0.38 1.73
N TRP A 468 -6.73 -0.28 2.85
CA TRP A 468 -5.51 -1.02 3.13
C TRP A 468 -5.68 -1.89 4.38
N ASN A 469 -5.06 -3.07 4.34
CA ASN A 469 -4.86 -3.95 5.48
C ASN A 469 -3.35 -4.14 5.65
N GLY A 470 -2.76 -3.42 6.61
CA GLY A 470 -1.30 -3.31 6.73
C GLY A 470 -0.70 -2.75 5.44
N PHE A 471 0.16 -3.54 4.80
CA PHE A 471 0.85 -3.20 3.55
C PHE A 471 0.06 -3.51 2.28
N VAL A 472 -1.09 -4.19 2.41
CA VAL A 472 -1.80 -4.77 1.27
C VAL A 472 -3.06 -3.99 0.99
N ARG A 473 -3.23 -3.53 -0.25
CA ARG A 473 -4.49 -2.92 -0.68
C ARG A 473 -5.56 -4.02 -0.77
N ARG A 474 -6.73 -3.75 -0.20
CA ARG A 474 -7.89 -4.64 -0.29
C ARG A 474 -8.29 -4.84 -1.76
N GLY A 475 -8.41 -6.09 -2.18
CA GLY A 475 -8.66 -6.49 -3.57
C GLY A 475 -7.40 -6.66 -4.43
N GLU A 476 -6.20 -6.38 -3.89
CA GLU A 476 -4.91 -6.65 -4.54
C GLU A 476 -4.06 -7.67 -3.78
N GLU A 477 -4.67 -8.50 -2.94
CA GLU A 477 -4.00 -9.50 -2.11
C GLU A 477 -3.18 -10.46 -2.98
N ASP A 478 -3.75 -10.95 -4.09
CA ASP A 478 -3.06 -11.84 -5.04
C ASP A 478 -1.84 -11.17 -5.68
N ARG A 479 -1.93 -9.87 -5.98
CA ARG A 479 -0.82 -9.10 -6.56
C ARG A 479 0.32 -8.98 -5.56
N PHE A 480 0.01 -8.63 -4.32
CA PHE A 480 1.01 -8.56 -3.25
C PHE A 480 1.63 -9.94 -2.98
N ALA A 481 0.79 -10.99 -2.92
CA ALA A 481 1.26 -12.37 -2.72
C ALA A 481 2.20 -12.83 -3.85
N ALA A 482 1.90 -12.50 -5.11
CA ALA A 482 2.75 -12.79 -6.25
C ALA A 482 4.10 -12.06 -6.17
N TRP A 483 4.08 -10.75 -5.82
CA TRP A 483 5.30 -9.98 -5.60
C TRP A 483 6.13 -10.56 -4.44
N ALA A 484 5.52 -10.85 -3.29
CA ALA A 484 6.22 -11.41 -2.14
C ALA A 484 6.79 -12.81 -2.44
N ALA A 485 6.08 -13.64 -3.23
CA ALA A 485 6.59 -14.92 -3.69
C ALA A 485 7.81 -14.76 -4.62
N MET A 486 7.77 -13.84 -5.58
CA MET A 486 8.93 -13.48 -6.41
C MET A 486 10.11 -13.04 -5.54
N PHE A 487 9.85 -12.18 -4.55
CA PHE A 487 10.85 -11.62 -3.67
C PHE A 487 11.56 -12.72 -2.85
N ARG A 488 10.79 -13.63 -2.24
CA ARG A 488 11.33 -14.78 -1.49
C ARG A 488 12.06 -15.78 -2.37
N ASN A 489 11.54 -16.07 -3.57
CA ASN A 489 12.17 -17.01 -4.49
C ASN A 489 13.56 -16.51 -4.92
N ARG A 490 13.68 -15.22 -5.24
CA ARG A 490 14.96 -14.62 -5.65
C ARG A 490 15.92 -14.42 -4.47
N LEU A 491 15.42 -14.37 -3.24
CA LEU A 491 16.22 -14.25 -2.01
C LEU A 491 16.33 -15.54 -1.20
N GLY A 492 16.12 -16.70 -1.83
CA GLY A 492 16.30 -18.01 -1.21
C GLY A 492 17.63 -18.17 -0.46
N PRO A 493 18.78 -17.82 -1.05
CA PRO A 493 20.07 -17.87 -0.35
C PRO A 493 20.14 -16.96 0.88
N PHE A 494 19.55 -15.76 0.82
CA PHE A 494 19.52 -14.83 1.95
C PHE A 494 18.63 -15.34 3.08
N LEU A 495 17.46 -15.89 2.75
CA LEU A 495 16.61 -16.59 3.71
C LEU A 495 17.34 -17.77 4.36
N GLY A 496 18.17 -18.49 3.60
CA GLY A 496 19.04 -19.55 4.12
C GLY A 496 20.01 -19.03 5.17
N LEU A 497 20.72 -17.92 4.89
CA LEU A 497 21.64 -17.28 5.83
C LEU A 497 20.95 -16.80 7.12
N MET A 498 19.75 -16.23 7.00
CA MET A 498 19.00 -15.78 8.17
C MET A 498 18.54 -16.94 9.03
N ARG A 499 18.04 -18.03 8.41
CA ARG A 499 17.59 -19.23 9.12
C ARG A 499 18.72 -19.99 9.81
N SER A 500 19.96 -19.87 9.34
CA SER A 500 21.11 -20.44 10.03
C SER A 500 21.61 -19.60 11.21
N SER A 501 20.94 -18.49 11.55
CA SER A 501 21.37 -17.55 12.60
C SER A 501 22.81 -17.05 12.40
N SER A 502 23.25 -16.95 11.15
CA SER A 502 24.60 -16.49 10.82
C SER A 502 24.76 -14.99 11.09
N ALA A 503 25.98 -14.54 11.32
CA ALA A 503 26.32 -13.12 11.21
C ALA A 503 26.34 -12.73 9.72
N ILE A 504 25.49 -11.78 9.33
CA ILE A 504 25.29 -11.41 7.93
C ILE A 504 25.86 -10.01 7.69
N ARG A 505 26.98 -9.93 6.99
CA ARG A 505 27.43 -8.66 6.39
C ARG A 505 26.46 -8.19 5.30
N TYR A 506 25.79 -7.07 5.57
CA TYR A 506 24.80 -6.44 4.71
C TYR A 506 25.32 -5.07 4.25
N MET A 507 25.56 -4.92 2.96
CA MET A 507 26.06 -3.66 2.40
C MET A 507 24.93 -2.86 1.76
N THR A 508 24.96 -1.54 1.92
CA THR A 508 24.09 -0.63 1.18
C THR A 508 24.91 0.17 0.18
N TYR A 509 24.41 0.27 -1.05
CA TYR A 509 25.10 0.86 -2.18
C TYR A 509 24.13 1.70 -3.01
N GLY A 510 24.05 2.99 -2.70
CA GLY A 510 23.09 3.88 -3.33
C GLY A 510 23.50 5.34 -3.40
N ASP A 511 22.49 6.18 -3.59
CA ASP A 511 22.60 7.63 -3.64
C ASP A 511 22.43 8.31 -2.26
N SER A 512 21.98 9.56 -2.23
CA SER A 512 21.75 10.34 -0.99
C SER A 512 20.69 9.74 -0.07
N ILE A 513 19.68 9.07 -0.63
CA ILE A 513 18.58 8.50 0.15
C ILE A 513 19.08 7.30 0.96
N GLN A 514 19.91 6.46 0.35
CA GLN A 514 20.51 5.31 1.03
C GLN A 514 21.69 5.71 1.93
N ALA A 515 22.42 6.76 1.55
CA ALA A 515 23.49 7.30 2.37
C ALA A 515 22.97 7.96 3.65
N ILE A 516 21.74 8.49 3.65
CA ILE A 516 21.21 9.36 4.70
C ILE A 516 22.25 10.46 4.99
N SER A 517 22.56 11.21 3.95
CA SER A 517 23.64 12.19 3.93
C SER A 517 23.13 13.54 3.45
N ASN A 518 23.61 14.63 4.05
CA ASN A 518 23.25 16.00 3.67
C ASN A 518 24.42 16.80 3.05
N GLY A 519 25.60 16.21 2.84
CA GLY A 519 26.79 16.99 2.47
C GLY A 519 28.11 16.22 2.40
N GLU A 520 29.14 16.89 1.87
CA GLU A 520 30.36 16.33 1.26
C GLU A 520 31.37 15.68 2.22
N THR A 521 31.94 14.52 1.83
CA THR A 521 33.14 13.93 2.46
C THR A 521 34.20 13.64 1.43
N ALA A 522 35.47 13.96 1.71
CA ALA A 522 36.59 13.55 0.86
C ALA A 522 36.80 12.03 0.76
N ASP A 523 36.27 11.24 1.70
CA ASP A 523 36.57 9.80 1.86
C ASP A 523 35.43 8.88 1.40
N TRP A 524 35.03 9.06 0.14
CA TRP A 524 33.89 8.37 -0.49
C TRP A 524 33.96 6.85 -0.47
N LEU A 525 35.18 6.29 -0.38
CA LEU A 525 35.44 4.85 -0.49
C LEU A 525 35.52 4.15 0.88
N VAL A 526 35.49 4.91 1.99
CA VAL A 526 35.51 4.34 3.34
C VAL A 526 34.08 3.97 3.76
N PRO A 527 33.78 2.71 4.12
CA PRO A 527 32.45 2.33 4.56
C PRO A 527 32.07 2.99 5.88
N ASN A 528 30.77 3.24 6.10
CA ASN A 528 30.25 3.85 7.34
C ASN A 528 30.92 5.19 7.72
N GLY A 529 31.49 5.89 6.73
CA GLY A 529 32.18 7.17 6.94
C GLY A 529 31.34 8.25 7.62
N THR A 530 31.99 9.34 8.02
CA THR A 530 31.42 10.39 8.87
C THR A 530 30.14 11.05 8.34
N ASN A 531 29.83 10.96 7.04
CA ASN A 531 28.65 11.62 6.48
C ASN A 531 27.51 10.68 6.11
N ARG A 532 27.54 9.43 6.57
CA ARG A 532 26.47 8.46 6.36
C ARG A 532 25.64 8.29 7.62
N ASP A 533 24.36 7.96 7.44
CA ASP A 533 23.42 7.73 8.54
C ASP A 533 23.34 8.95 9.47
N ARG A 534 23.26 10.15 8.89
CA ARG A 534 23.27 11.43 9.61
C ARG A 534 21.86 11.91 9.92
N ILE A 535 21.61 12.36 11.16
CA ILE A 535 20.32 12.95 11.51
C ILE A 535 20.04 14.23 10.71
N GLU A 536 21.09 14.93 10.29
CA GLU A 536 20.99 16.17 9.54
C GLU A 536 20.41 15.96 8.14
N TYR A 537 20.23 14.70 7.70
CA TYR A 537 19.37 14.35 6.57
C TYR A 537 17.92 14.84 6.77
N LEU A 538 17.40 14.82 8.01
CA LEU A 538 16.08 15.35 8.37
C LEU A 538 16.14 16.85 8.68
N PHE A 539 16.75 17.65 7.79
CA PHE A 539 17.00 19.08 8.07
C PHE A 539 15.71 19.93 8.15
N GLY A 540 14.63 19.50 7.50
CA GLY A 540 13.32 20.13 7.66
C GLY A 540 12.60 19.80 8.96
N TYR A 541 13.15 18.92 9.81
CA TYR A 541 12.48 18.41 11.00
C TYR A 541 12.86 19.19 12.27
N GLY A 542 11.86 19.38 13.13
CA GLY A 542 12.01 19.98 14.46
C GLY A 542 13.00 19.18 15.34
N ALA A 543 13.55 19.86 16.35
CA ALA A 543 14.49 19.23 17.28
C ALA A 543 13.83 18.10 18.09
N ASP A 544 12.55 18.26 18.44
CA ASP A 544 11.72 17.27 19.09
C ASP A 544 11.52 16.01 18.23
N ALA A 545 11.22 16.18 16.94
CA ALA A 545 11.09 15.07 16.00
C ALA A 545 12.41 14.31 15.83
N ARG A 546 13.52 15.04 15.67
CA ARG A 546 14.87 14.46 15.55
C ARG A 546 15.36 13.76 16.82
N ALA A 547 14.78 14.08 17.98
CA ALA A 547 15.07 13.40 19.25
C ALA A 547 14.41 12.02 19.34
N LEU A 548 13.35 11.75 18.58
CA LEU A 548 12.66 10.45 18.54
C LEU A 548 13.39 9.41 17.69
N VAL A 549 14.41 9.83 16.92
CA VAL A 549 15.12 8.97 15.98
C VAL A 549 16.20 8.15 16.71
N PRO A 550 16.19 6.81 16.59
CA PRO A 550 17.22 5.97 17.21
C PRO A 550 18.63 6.31 16.73
N ARG A 551 19.58 6.38 17.65
CA ARG A 551 20.98 6.73 17.40
C ARG A 551 21.91 5.57 17.66
N PHE A 552 23.11 5.64 17.07
CA PHE A 552 24.18 4.69 17.30
C PHE A 552 25.56 5.35 17.16
N ASP A 553 26.56 4.66 17.67
CA ASP A 553 27.95 5.12 17.70
C ASP A 553 28.62 4.87 16.34
N GLY A 554 29.55 5.75 15.96
CA GLY A 554 30.32 5.59 14.72
C GLY A 554 31.48 6.57 14.65
N PRO A 555 32.02 6.85 13.45
CA PRO A 555 33.15 7.76 13.28
C PRO A 555 32.94 9.18 13.82
N ASN A 556 31.69 9.61 14.06
CA ASN A 556 31.38 10.89 14.71
C ASN A 556 31.19 10.80 16.22
N GLY A 557 31.60 9.69 16.85
CA GLY A 557 31.47 9.45 18.28
C GLY A 557 30.12 8.86 18.68
N VAL A 558 29.86 8.93 19.99
CA VAL A 558 28.70 8.32 20.63
C VAL A 558 27.40 8.99 20.14
N ASN A 559 26.43 8.18 19.69
CA ASN A 559 25.16 8.65 19.11
C ASN A 559 25.30 9.62 17.91
N GLY A 560 26.48 9.64 17.25
CA GLY A 560 26.76 10.51 16.11
C GLY A 560 26.02 10.14 14.82
N HIS A 561 25.42 8.94 14.77
CA HIS A 561 24.69 8.41 13.62
C HIS A 561 23.26 8.01 14.00
N ALA A 562 22.41 7.81 13.00
CA ALA A 562 20.97 7.64 13.15
C ALA A 562 20.42 6.52 12.26
N LYS A 563 19.60 5.63 12.84
CA LYS A 563 18.97 4.52 12.13
C LYS A 563 17.70 4.98 11.40
N ILE A 564 17.86 5.67 10.27
CA ILE A 564 16.75 6.32 9.54
C ILE A 564 16.40 5.59 8.24
N ALA A 565 17.40 5.19 7.47
CA ALA A 565 17.22 4.54 6.16
C ALA A 565 16.29 3.32 6.23
N SER A 566 15.65 2.99 5.12
CA SER A 566 14.72 1.85 5.03
C SER A 566 15.35 0.52 5.46
N HIS A 567 16.64 0.33 5.22
CA HIS A 567 17.33 -0.90 5.58
C HIS A 567 17.37 -1.13 7.09
N TRP A 568 17.56 -0.08 7.91
CA TRP A 568 17.58 -0.25 9.36
C TRP A 568 16.27 -0.83 9.90
N TRP A 569 15.14 -0.35 9.37
CA TRP A 569 13.81 -0.86 9.74
C TRP A 569 13.56 -2.27 9.24
N MET A 570 14.00 -2.57 8.01
CA MET A 570 13.89 -3.91 7.45
C MET A 570 14.70 -4.90 8.28
N LEU A 571 15.99 -4.61 8.51
CA LEU A 571 16.92 -5.48 9.21
C LEU A 571 16.48 -5.73 10.65
N GLU A 572 16.00 -4.70 11.37
CA GLU A 572 15.48 -4.87 12.73
C GLU A 572 14.32 -5.90 12.79
N GLN A 573 13.41 -5.88 11.82
CA GLN A 573 12.32 -6.87 11.76
C GLN A 573 12.83 -8.27 11.42
N LEU A 574 13.83 -8.36 10.55
CA LEU A 574 14.44 -9.64 10.19
C LEU A 574 15.23 -10.25 11.36
N GLU A 575 15.96 -9.45 12.13
CA GLU A 575 16.64 -9.89 13.35
C GLU A 575 15.64 -10.40 14.38
N LYS A 576 14.54 -9.66 14.61
CA LYS A 576 13.46 -10.09 15.53
C LYS A 576 12.80 -11.39 15.10
N HIS A 577 12.62 -11.60 13.79
CA HIS A 577 11.92 -12.77 13.27
C HIS A 577 12.81 -14.02 13.16
N TYR A 578 14.06 -13.86 12.71
CA TYR A 578 14.96 -14.98 12.43
C TYR A 578 16.06 -15.20 13.48
N GLY A 579 16.28 -14.26 14.40
CA GLY A 579 17.36 -14.34 15.39
C GLY A 579 18.77 -14.19 14.81
N CYS A 580 18.89 -13.72 13.56
CA CYS A 580 20.18 -13.40 12.95
C CYS A 580 20.73 -12.04 13.44
N MET A 581 21.96 -11.72 13.07
CA MET A 581 22.57 -10.41 13.33
C MET A 581 23.16 -9.83 12.05
N PHE A 582 23.04 -8.51 11.86
CA PHE A 582 23.60 -7.82 10.70
C PHE A 582 24.83 -6.97 11.02
N ASP A 583 25.90 -7.18 10.24
CA ASP A 583 27.04 -6.26 10.14
C ASP A 583 26.78 -5.31 8.96
N VAL A 584 26.28 -4.11 9.25
CA VAL A 584 25.82 -3.16 8.23
C VAL A 584 26.97 -2.27 7.74
N VAL A 585 27.13 -2.23 6.42
CA VAL A 585 28.21 -1.53 5.73
C VAL A 585 27.62 -0.55 4.72
N ASN A 586 27.56 0.73 5.05
CA ASN A 586 27.02 1.77 4.19
C ASN A 586 28.11 2.34 3.25
N MET A 587 27.99 2.03 1.95
CA MET A 587 28.86 2.49 0.85
C MET A 587 28.13 3.46 -0.09
N SER A 588 26.98 3.98 0.34
CA SER A 588 26.17 4.90 -0.45
C SER A 588 26.79 6.30 -0.50
N ILE A 589 26.55 7.04 -1.58
CA ILE A 589 27.15 8.37 -1.79
C ILE A 589 26.10 9.35 -2.32
N GLY A 590 25.89 10.45 -1.59
CA GLY A 590 24.95 11.50 -1.95
C GLY A 590 25.26 12.18 -3.29
N GLY A 591 24.22 12.33 -4.12
CA GLY A 591 24.30 13.00 -5.43
C GLY A 591 24.85 12.14 -6.56
N THR A 592 25.20 10.87 -6.30
CA THR A 592 25.77 9.99 -7.34
C THR A 592 24.73 9.35 -8.24
N LEU A 593 25.18 8.95 -9.42
CA LEU A 593 24.38 8.27 -10.43
C LEU A 593 24.82 6.81 -10.66
N VAL A 594 23.99 6.03 -11.36
CA VAL A 594 24.39 4.73 -11.96
C VAL A 594 25.20 4.99 -13.22
N ASP A 595 26.43 5.45 -13.08
CA ASP A 595 27.31 5.79 -14.20
C ASP A 595 28.77 5.43 -13.90
N THR A 596 29.62 5.43 -14.91
CA THR A 596 31.05 5.11 -14.85
C THR A 596 31.92 6.30 -14.45
N GLY A 597 31.46 7.52 -14.74
CA GLY A 597 32.20 8.74 -14.49
C GLY A 597 32.25 9.16 -13.02
N THR A 598 32.64 10.41 -12.80
CA THR A 598 32.50 11.12 -11.54
C THR A 598 31.45 12.22 -11.70
N THR A 599 30.81 12.62 -10.61
CA THR A 599 29.98 13.82 -10.57
C THR A 599 30.84 15.08 -10.70
N GLY A 600 30.22 16.25 -10.93
CA GLY A 600 30.93 17.53 -11.08
C GLY A 600 31.76 17.94 -9.85
N ASP A 601 31.40 17.44 -8.67
CA ASP A 601 32.08 17.57 -7.38
C ASP A 601 33.05 16.39 -7.08
N GLY A 602 33.38 15.58 -8.10
CA GLY A 602 34.43 14.56 -8.02
C GLY A 602 34.03 13.23 -7.37
N LYS A 603 32.75 13.04 -7.03
CA LYS A 603 32.27 11.80 -6.40
C LYS A 603 32.22 10.66 -7.42
N PRO A 604 32.73 9.45 -7.10
CA PRO A 604 32.64 8.34 -8.02
C PRO A 604 31.19 7.83 -8.13
N ASN A 605 30.67 7.75 -9.35
CA ASN A 605 29.35 7.16 -9.63
C ASN A 605 29.35 5.65 -9.39
N ALA A 606 28.17 5.02 -9.43
CA ALA A 606 27.96 3.64 -9.00
C ALA A 606 28.76 2.60 -9.81
N LEU A 607 28.96 2.84 -11.11
CA LEU A 607 29.75 1.97 -12.00
C LEU A 607 31.21 2.43 -12.12
N ASN A 608 31.60 3.49 -11.41
CA ASN A 608 33.00 3.90 -11.38
C ASN A 608 33.86 2.76 -10.81
N PRO A 609 34.90 2.30 -11.53
CA PRO A 609 35.67 1.13 -11.11
C PRO A 609 36.27 1.24 -9.72
N GLN A 610 36.68 2.44 -9.28
CA GLN A 610 37.26 2.63 -7.95
C GLN A 610 36.23 2.34 -6.85
N ARG A 611 35.01 2.86 -6.99
CA ARG A 611 33.93 2.66 -6.03
C ARG A 611 33.39 1.24 -6.06
N LEU A 612 33.12 0.71 -7.25
CA LEU A 612 32.55 -0.62 -7.42
C LEU A 612 33.52 -1.71 -6.92
N ASN A 613 34.80 -1.62 -7.28
CA ASN A 613 35.80 -2.58 -6.81
C ASN A 613 36.03 -2.49 -5.30
N ALA A 614 36.01 -1.29 -4.72
CA ALA A 614 36.09 -1.10 -3.27
C ALA A 614 34.90 -1.76 -2.56
N ALA A 615 33.68 -1.60 -3.08
CA ALA A 615 32.48 -2.22 -2.52
C ALA A 615 32.52 -3.76 -2.61
N ILE A 616 32.94 -4.31 -3.76
CA ILE A 616 33.10 -5.77 -3.94
C ILE A 616 34.17 -6.34 -3.01
N ALA A 617 35.27 -5.61 -2.80
CA ALA A 617 36.38 -6.05 -1.94
C ALA A 617 35.98 -6.25 -0.45
N LEU A 618 34.88 -5.63 0.00
CA LEU A 618 34.33 -5.80 1.35
C LEU A 618 33.70 -7.18 1.56
N LYS A 619 33.45 -7.93 0.48
CA LYS A 619 32.84 -9.26 0.46
C LYS A 619 31.54 -9.34 1.29
N PRO A 620 30.57 -8.44 1.06
CA PRO A 620 29.29 -8.57 1.75
C PRO A 620 28.54 -9.82 1.28
N HIS A 621 27.70 -10.39 2.14
CA HIS A 621 26.82 -11.48 1.70
C HIS A 621 25.68 -10.94 0.84
N VAL A 622 25.17 -9.75 1.20
CA VAL A 622 24.05 -9.09 0.54
C VAL A 622 24.42 -7.64 0.23
N VAL A 623 24.03 -7.16 -0.95
CA VAL A 623 24.04 -5.74 -1.30
C VAL A 623 22.62 -5.25 -1.60
N GLU A 624 22.26 -4.14 -0.98
CA GLU A 624 21.08 -3.35 -1.33
C GLU A 624 21.48 -2.21 -2.26
N ILE A 625 20.96 -2.23 -3.48
CA ILE A 625 21.15 -1.19 -4.47
C ILE A 625 19.98 -0.21 -4.40
N HIS A 626 20.26 1.08 -4.28
CA HIS A 626 19.23 2.13 -4.26
C HIS A 626 19.66 3.34 -5.10
N PHE A 627 19.07 3.44 -6.30
CA PHE A 627 19.28 4.54 -7.22
C PHE A 627 17.95 4.87 -7.95
N GLY A 628 17.96 5.99 -8.65
CA GLY A 628 16.91 6.49 -9.53
C GLY A 628 16.68 7.98 -9.31
N MET A 629 16.78 8.47 -8.07
CA MET A 629 16.40 9.85 -7.74
C MET A 629 17.25 10.89 -8.47
N ASN A 630 18.53 10.59 -8.73
CA ASN A 630 19.43 11.45 -9.49
C ASN A 630 19.41 11.17 -11.00
N GLN A 631 18.84 10.05 -11.45
CA GLN A 631 18.68 9.72 -12.86
C GLN A 631 17.43 10.41 -13.39
N ARG A 632 17.55 11.65 -13.85
CA ARG A 632 16.42 12.39 -14.41
C ARG A 632 16.18 11.96 -15.86
N LEU A 633 15.14 11.15 -16.10
CA LEU A 633 14.75 10.63 -17.42
C LEU A 633 15.95 10.04 -18.21
N ASP A 634 16.70 9.14 -17.57
CA ASP A 634 17.86 8.48 -18.19
C ASP A 634 17.38 7.27 -19.03
N VAL A 635 17.44 7.39 -20.35
CA VAL A 635 17.07 6.33 -21.29
C VAL A 635 17.99 5.10 -21.22
N ASP A 636 19.20 5.28 -20.67
CA ASP A 636 20.16 4.19 -20.46
C ASP A 636 20.04 3.58 -19.06
N TYR A 637 19.06 4.00 -18.24
CA TYR A 637 18.92 3.53 -16.86
C TYR A 637 18.83 2.00 -16.77
N TYR A 638 18.08 1.37 -17.67
CA TYR A 638 17.96 -0.09 -17.73
C TYR A 638 19.31 -0.77 -17.96
N SER A 639 20.08 -0.34 -18.97
CA SER A 639 21.36 -0.99 -19.30
C SER A 639 22.39 -0.79 -18.18
N LYS A 640 22.45 0.42 -17.63
CA LYS A 640 23.32 0.79 -16.50
C LYS A 640 23.00 -0.01 -15.23
N MET A 641 21.70 -0.13 -14.88
CA MET A 641 21.27 -0.94 -13.74
C MET A 641 21.62 -2.41 -13.90
N ARG A 642 21.43 -2.99 -15.10
CA ARG A 642 21.85 -4.37 -15.38
C ARG A 642 23.34 -4.57 -15.19
N SER A 643 24.17 -3.67 -15.71
CA SER A 643 25.63 -3.75 -15.52
C SER A 643 26.02 -3.71 -14.04
N LEU A 644 25.36 -2.87 -13.23
CA LEU A 644 25.63 -2.79 -11.80
C LEU A 644 25.25 -4.08 -11.07
N ILE A 645 24.06 -4.61 -11.36
CA ILE A 645 23.57 -5.87 -10.79
C ILE A 645 24.50 -7.04 -11.17
N GLN A 646 24.89 -7.13 -12.44
CA GLN A 646 25.78 -8.17 -12.95
C GLN A 646 27.15 -8.14 -12.27
N ALA A 647 27.71 -6.95 -12.01
CA ALA A 647 29.00 -6.83 -11.33
C ALA A 647 28.97 -7.44 -9.92
N PHE A 648 27.94 -7.14 -9.12
CA PHE A 648 27.81 -7.74 -7.78
C PHE A 648 27.51 -9.24 -7.82
N LYS A 649 26.64 -9.68 -8.75
CA LYS A 649 26.35 -11.12 -8.93
C LYS A 649 27.59 -11.90 -9.34
N ALA A 650 28.42 -11.36 -10.24
CA ALA A 650 29.67 -11.98 -10.67
C ALA A 650 30.66 -12.17 -9.52
N ALA A 651 30.58 -11.32 -8.47
CA ALA A 651 31.33 -11.46 -7.24
C ALA A 651 30.69 -12.42 -6.21
N GLY A 652 29.58 -13.08 -6.54
CA GLY A 652 28.86 -14.00 -5.65
C GLY A 652 28.02 -13.31 -4.57
N ILE A 653 27.74 -12.02 -4.71
CA ILE A 653 26.98 -11.23 -3.73
C ILE A 653 25.48 -11.31 -4.06
N ILE A 654 24.64 -11.52 -3.04
CA ILE A 654 23.18 -11.52 -3.20
C ILE A 654 22.70 -10.08 -3.38
N VAL A 655 21.90 -9.81 -4.41
CA VAL A 655 21.45 -8.46 -4.76
C VAL A 655 19.97 -8.26 -4.42
N ILE A 656 19.69 -7.16 -3.73
CA ILE A 656 18.34 -6.60 -3.53
C ILE A 656 18.33 -5.21 -4.15
N VAL A 657 17.29 -4.86 -4.89
CA VAL A 657 17.15 -3.50 -5.47
C VAL A 657 15.96 -2.79 -4.83
N HIS A 658 16.20 -1.67 -4.15
CA HIS A 658 15.13 -0.76 -3.76
C HIS A 658 15.00 0.33 -4.83
N LEU A 659 13.87 0.37 -5.52
CA LEU A 659 13.65 1.36 -6.58
C LEU A 659 13.29 2.74 -6.00
N CYS A 660 13.47 3.77 -6.81
CA CYS A 660 13.32 5.17 -6.42
C CYS A 660 11.94 5.47 -5.79
N PRO A 661 11.88 6.09 -4.60
CA PRO A 661 10.62 6.58 -4.04
C PRO A 661 10.01 7.68 -4.91
N LEU A 662 8.69 7.90 -4.77
CA LEU A 662 7.99 8.96 -5.51
C LEU A 662 8.54 10.33 -5.05
N PRO A 663 9.10 11.15 -5.97
CA PRO A 663 9.49 12.51 -5.65
C PRO A 663 8.28 13.34 -5.22
N ASN A 664 8.53 14.40 -4.46
CA ASN A 664 7.47 15.36 -4.19
C ASN A 664 6.98 15.95 -5.53
N LYS A 665 5.68 16.19 -5.66
CA LYS A 665 5.09 16.79 -6.89
C LYS A 665 5.69 18.16 -7.24
N PHE A 666 6.28 18.86 -6.27
CA PHE A 666 6.96 20.14 -6.46
C PHE A 666 8.47 20.02 -6.73
N GLY A 667 9.04 18.81 -6.66
CA GLY A 667 10.48 18.54 -6.81
C GLY A 667 11.01 18.51 -8.25
N GLY A 668 10.19 18.89 -9.23
CA GLY A 668 10.59 19.01 -10.64
C GLY A 668 10.65 17.71 -11.46
N THR A 669 10.52 16.54 -10.82
CA THR A 669 10.32 15.26 -11.53
C THR A 669 8.83 14.98 -11.65
N THR A 670 8.34 14.76 -12.87
CA THR A 670 6.94 14.39 -13.08
C THR A 670 6.69 12.94 -12.64
N GLN A 671 5.45 12.63 -12.31
CA GLN A 671 5.05 11.26 -11.98
C GLN A 671 5.33 10.28 -13.13
N ASP A 672 5.15 10.72 -14.38
CA ASP A 672 5.42 9.90 -15.56
C ASP A 672 6.91 9.57 -15.70
N TRP A 673 7.79 10.53 -15.41
CA TRP A 673 9.24 10.31 -15.45
C TRP A 673 9.69 9.34 -14.36
N TRP A 674 9.14 9.50 -13.15
CA TRP A 674 9.37 8.55 -12.06
C TRP A 674 8.88 7.14 -12.44
N LEU A 675 7.67 7.04 -13.00
CA LEU A 675 7.10 5.76 -13.41
C LEU A 675 7.95 5.07 -14.49
N PHE A 676 8.35 5.81 -15.52
CA PHE A 676 9.25 5.30 -16.57
C PHE A 676 10.53 4.71 -15.97
N GLN A 677 11.18 5.46 -15.07
CA GLN A 677 12.40 4.99 -14.43
C GLN A 677 12.19 3.76 -13.56
N VAL A 678 11.12 3.73 -12.76
CA VAL A 678 10.78 2.57 -11.93
C VAL A 678 10.55 1.36 -12.82
N GLN A 679 9.84 1.51 -13.95
CA GLN A 679 9.60 0.43 -14.90
C GLN A 679 10.89 -0.09 -15.55
N GLU A 680 11.81 0.78 -15.97
CA GLU A 680 13.11 0.36 -16.51
C GLU A 680 13.96 -0.35 -15.44
N GLY A 681 13.87 0.08 -14.17
CA GLY A 681 14.50 -0.60 -13.04
C GLY A 681 13.90 -1.98 -12.76
N ILE A 682 12.57 -2.11 -12.76
CA ILE A 682 11.86 -3.40 -12.64
C ILE A 682 12.32 -4.35 -13.74
N ARG A 683 12.30 -3.88 -14.98
CA ARG A 683 12.72 -4.64 -16.15
C ARG A 683 14.16 -5.13 -16.02
N ALA A 684 15.09 -4.27 -15.57
CA ALA A 684 16.47 -4.67 -15.31
C ALA A 684 16.56 -5.76 -14.23
N CYS A 685 15.77 -5.66 -13.15
CA CYS A 685 15.76 -6.65 -12.08
C CYS A 685 15.16 -7.99 -12.51
N ASP A 686 14.12 -7.97 -13.33
CA ASP A 686 13.49 -9.17 -13.90
C ASP A 686 14.43 -9.92 -14.84
N ASP A 687 15.08 -9.20 -15.77
CA ASP A 687 16.05 -9.80 -16.70
C ASP A 687 17.28 -10.36 -15.97
N GLU A 688 17.67 -9.75 -14.85
CA GLU A 688 18.77 -10.25 -14.01
C GLU A 688 18.34 -11.24 -12.93
N GLY A 689 17.05 -11.51 -12.79
CA GLY A 689 16.52 -12.45 -11.80
C GLY A 689 16.83 -12.06 -10.34
N VAL A 690 16.86 -10.77 -10.01
CA VAL A 690 17.10 -10.26 -8.64
C VAL A 690 15.83 -9.72 -8.00
N ALA A 691 15.75 -9.76 -6.67
CA ALA A 691 14.60 -9.23 -5.94
C ALA A 691 14.59 -7.71 -5.94
N TYR A 692 13.40 -7.11 -6.03
CA TYR A 692 13.23 -5.67 -6.00
C TYR A 692 11.99 -5.22 -5.22
N VAL A 693 12.10 -4.05 -4.61
CA VAL A 693 10.97 -3.36 -3.97
C VAL A 693 10.35 -2.43 -4.99
N ASP A 694 9.10 -2.75 -5.37
CA ASP A 694 8.31 -1.99 -6.32
C ASP A 694 7.50 -0.89 -5.59
N PRO A 695 7.90 0.38 -5.70
CA PRO A 695 7.19 1.47 -5.05
C PRO A 695 5.81 1.73 -5.67
N THR A 696 5.50 1.23 -6.87
CA THR A 696 4.15 1.37 -7.48
C THR A 696 3.08 0.55 -6.74
N LEU A 697 3.49 -0.35 -5.84
CA LEU A 697 2.58 -1.08 -4.97
C LEU A 697 1.99 -0.21 -3.87
N PHE A 698 2.69 0.86 -3.45
CA PHE A 698 2.33 1.67 -2.29
C PHE A 698 2.55 3.18 -2.46
N SER A 699 3.01 3.64 -3.63
CA SER A 699 3.21 5.05 -3.97
C SER A 699 2.67 5.35 -5.36
N GLY A 700 2.38 6.63 -5.62
CA GLY A 700 1.75 7.11 -6.87
C GLY A 700 0.26 7.39 -6.69
N THR A 701 -0.37 7.89 -7.76
CA THR A 701 -1.80 8.24 -7.74
C THR A 701 -2.67 7.05 -7.34
N GLY A 702 -3.56 7.26 -6.37
CA GLY A 702 -4.47 6.22 -5.87
C GLY A 702 -3.82 5.21 -4.92
N ARG A 703 -2.60 5.50 -4.45
CA ARG A 703 -1.84 4.70 -3.48
C ARG A 703 -1.53 5.45 -2.18
N GLU A 704 -1.97 6.69 -2.04
CA GLU A 704 -1.70 7.60 -0.91
C GLU A 704 -2.06 6.96 0.44
N GLY A 705 -3.12 6.16 0.44
CA GLY A 705 -3.61 5.39 1.58
C GLY A 705 -2.63 4.36 2.16
N ALA A 706 -1.67 3.85 1.36
CA ALA A 706 -0.75 2.80 1.79
C ALA A 706 0.12 3.27 2.95
N MET A 707 0.75 4.42 2.78
CA MET A 707 1.56 5.07 3.81
C MET A 707 0.71 5.97 4.72
N GLY A 708 -0.50 6.32 4.28
CA GLY A 708 -1.33 7.35 4.92
C GLY A 708 -0.67 8.72 4.83
N LEU A 709 -0.02 9.02 3.70
CA LEU A 709 0.71 10.25 3.44
C LEU A 709 0.19 10.92 2.17
N SER A 710 0.05 12.25 2.22
CA SER A 710 -0.26 13.05 1.03
C SER A 710 0.93 13.04 0.08
N THR A 711 0.65 12.99 -1.23
CA THR A 711 1.67 13.20 -2.28
C THR A 711 2.35 14.57 -2.18
N THR A 712 1.71 15.55 -1.54
CA THR A 712 2.27 16.88 -1.29
C THR A 712 3.30 16.90 -0.17
N THR A 713 3.30 15.87 0.68
CA THR A 713 4.29 15.66 1.76
C THR A 713 5.25 14.52 1.47
N ALA A 714 5.16 13.87 0.31
CA ALA A 714 6.16 12.90 -0.12
C ALA A 714 7.54 13.56 -0.10
N CYS A 715 8.58 12.78 0.21
CA CYS A 715 9.91 13.34 0.39
C CYS A 715 9.99 14.45 1.46
N GLU A 716 9.29 14.29 2.59
CA GLU A 716 9.14 15.30 3.65
C GLU A 716 10.47 15.80 4.26
N ALA A 717 11.59 15.08 4.13
CA ALA A 717 12.87 15.55 4.68
C ALA A 717 13.31 16.87 4.04
N ASN A 718 12.95 17.08 2.77
CA ASN A 718 13.21 18.32 2.04
C ASN A 718 12.09 18.80 1.11
N THR A 719 10.93 18.13 1.12
CA THR A 719 9.77 18.38 0.25
C THR A 719 10.10 18.39 -1.25
N SER A 720 11.13 17.66 -1.66
CA SER A 720 11.59 17.58 -3.05
C SER A 720 11.89 16.14 -3.46
N ASN A 721 12.96 15.56 -2.91
CA ASN A 721 13.52 14.29 -3.38
C ASN A 721 14.11 13.41 -2.27
N HIS A 722 14.00 13.82 -0.99
CA HIS A 722 14.48 13.03 0.15
C HIS A 722 13.30 12.54 1.00
N PRO A 723 12.97 11.23 0.98
CA PRO A 723 11.98 10.61 1.85
C PRO A 723 12.13 11.03 3.30
N GLY A 724 11.00 11.35 3.95
CA GLY A 724 10.95 11.61 5.38
C GLY A 724 11.08 10.33 6.23
N PHE A 725 11.11 10.50 7.55
CA PHE A 725 11.26 9.39 8.50
C PHE A 725 10.14 8.33 8.34
N THR A 726 8.89 8.77 8.24
CA THR A 726 7.72 7.89 8.11
C THR A 726 7.74 7.08 6.82
N GLU A 727 8.15 7.71 5.72
CA GLU A 727 8.25 7.08 4.40
C GLU A 727 9.37 6.01 4.40
N LEU A 728 10.56 6.33 4.91
CA LEU A 728 11.67 5.39 5.01
C LEU A 728 11.35 4.20 5.91
N LYS A 729 10.69 4.46 7.05
CA LYS A 729 10.20 3.41 7.95
C LYS A 729 9.22 2.49 7.25
N PHE A 730 8.20 3.04 6.59
CA PHE A 730 7.23 2.24 5.85
C PHE A 730 7.91 1.34 4.81
N ARG A 731 8.81 1.91 3.99
CA ARG A 731 9.52 1.15 2.94
C ARG A 731 10.32 -0.02 3.52
N GLY A 732 11.02 0.18 4.63
CA GLY A 732 11.74 -0.91 5.30
C GLY A 732 10.84 -2.02 5.83
N LEU A 733 9.74 -1.64 6.49
CA LEU A 733 8.77 -2.62 7.01
C LEU A 733 8.03 -3.37 5.89
N PHE A 734 7.71 -2.68 4.79
CA PHE A 734 7.11 -3.28 3.59
C PHE A 734 8.02 -4.38 3.00
N THR A 735 9.33 -4.12 2.91
CA THR A 735 10.30 -5.13 2.47
C THR A 735 10.38 -6.31 3.43
N ALA A 736 10.37 -6.05 4.74
CA ALA A 736 10.41 -7.11 5.75
C ALA A 736 9.16 -8.01 5.71
N ALA A 737 7.98 -7.43 5.48
CA ALA A 737 6.72 -8.17 5.33
C ALA A 737 6.79 -9.20 4.19
N ALA A 738 7.42 -8.84 3.07
CA ALA A 738 7.61 -9.75 1.94
C ALA A 738 8.44 -10.99 2.29
N LEU A 739 9.45 -10.83 3.15
CA LEU A 739 10.35 -11.91 3.56
C LEU A 739 9.78 -12.77 4.68
N THR A 740 9.09 -12.16 5.65
CA THR A 740 8.61 -12.83 6.87
C THR A 740 7.21 -13.43 6.73
N SER A 741 6.45 -13.04 5.69
CA SER A 741 5.03 -13.40 5.54
C SER A 741 4.13 -12.88 6.67
N ILE A 742 4.62 -11.89 7.45
CA ILE A 742 3.83 -11.12 8.40
C ILE A 742 3.11 -10.04 7.60
N ILE A 743 1.78 -10.12 7.49
CA ILE A 743 0.92 -9.07 6.92
C ILE A 743 0.24 -8.32 8.05
#